data_AF-A0A946S7L1-F1
#
_entry.id   AF-A0A946S7L1-F1
#
_cell.length_a   1.000
_cell.length_b   1.000
_cell.length_c   1.000
_cell.angle_alpha   90.00
_cell.angle_beta   90.00
_cell.angle_gamma   90.00
#
_symmetry.space_group_name_H-M   'P 1'
#
loop_
_entity.id
_entity.type
_entity.pdbx_description
1 polymer ?
#
loop_
_entity_poly.entity_id
_entity_poly.type
_entity_poly.pdbx_seq_one_letter_code
_entity_poly.pdbx_strand_id
1 'polypeptide(L)'
;EHGGCLVENENLSSVIEDFAPTQAKPVKPAKPSNPNEILQMGMQLGMQKIMGVSNGSTLRTYRLALACTGEYAQYHGGTIAGALAAMNTSMARVNGVFERDVCIRMIIVDNNESVIFLNSGSDPYSNGNGGTMLSQNQSTCDSNIGYNNYDIGHVFSTGGGGVAYLQSPCGGNKAGGVTGQTSPVNDPFDIDYVAHEMGHQWGGNHTQNNSCNRSSGAAYEPGSASTIMGYAGICAPNLQSNSDDHFHNHSINEMISFTVNGNGNSCDVPTSTNNNIPTVTTFNSGSTIPANTPFELIASGLDSDGDAITYNWEQYDLGPQTSSSDGNLTNPSGNQPIFRSWSSTTSNTRVFPRISDLVNGTTTIGEHLPSYSRGLQFKCSVRDNVAGGGAFVDELMSLSVDGNSGPFVLTSPNGGSVPNGFSTITWDVAGTNQSPVNCSSVEILLSTDGGYSFPTVLATGVANTGSAVVLIPYITTTTARFKIKGEGNVFFDISNSNVTITQGVGGADWDVAVQGVSGLSSAGCGTAVSPSISIVNLGIQTIADFSLTYSLNGTGTTTQAWTGSLSSGSAVDIALCPSGDSCVDLGNGTHDIDVSVVLASSDGDDEDLSNNQLSTQFVTLSGEQATLTLLTDNYPGETTWTVTDANGATVWSGGAYSTAQTEYVETTCLAIGCYTLSVMDSYGDGMTYGGVTGNYELVDESGTVLAQIVAGGDFGSQADHEFCLELAGIYGCMELDACNYDPNATDPATCIYPSEGFDCDGVSLCPLDLNSNGYVEVSDLLMILSDFGCAVDCVSDVNGDGAVTVADVLLILSSFGNPCPVL
;
A
#
# COMPACT_ATOMS: atom_id res chain seq x y z
N GLU A 1 -18.99 -73.56 -27.28
CA GLU A 1 -17.69 -73.03 -26.81
C GLU A 1 -17.80 -71.51 -26.73
N HIS A 2 -17.03 -70.90 -25.81
CA HIS A 2 -17.18 -69.53 -25.30
C HIS A 2 -17.38 -68.40 -26.32
N GLY A 3 -18.06 -67.34 -25.84
CA GLY A 3 -17.62 -65.96 -26.06
C GLY A 3 -18.72 -64.93 -26.33
N GLY A 4 -18.76 -63.87 -25.51
CA GLY A 4 -19.11 -62.52 -25.96
C GLY A 4 -20.41 -61.92 -25.45
N CYS A 5 -20.32 -61.19 -24.33
CA CYS A 5 -21.28 -60.17 -23.91
C CYS A 5 -21.17 -58.93 -24.80
N LEU A 6 -22.30 -58.36 -25.23
CA LEU A 6 -22.59 -56.92 -25.25
C LEU A 6 -24.12 -56.78 -25.29
N VAL A 7 -24.73 -56.23 -24.24
CA VAL A 7 -26.10 -55.71 -24.30
C VAL A 7 -26.01 -54.24 -23.90
N GLU A 8 -26.45 -53.41 -24.84
CA GLU A 8 -26.67 -51.98 -24.74
C GLU A 8 -27.58 -51.64 -23.55
N ASN A 9 -27.32 -50.51 -22.89
CA ASN A 9 -28.34 -49.85 -22.10
C ASN A 9 -28.27 -48.34 -22.37
N GLU A 10 -29.12 -47.91 -23.31
CA GLU A 10 -29.65 -46.56 -23.36
C GLU A 10 -30.52 -46.32 -22.12
N ASN A 11 -30.08 -45.43 -21.22
CA ASN A 11 -30.90 -44.46 -20.47
C ASN A 11 -30.10 -43.91 -19.29
N LEU A 12 -29.56 -42.71 -19.45
CA LEU A 12 -28.97 -41.90 -18.38
C LEU A 12 -29.53 -40.47 -18.41
N SER A 13 -30.83 -40.35 -18.74
CA SER A 13 -31.53 -39.05 -18.85
C SER A 13 -32.84 -38.98 -18.05
N SER A 14 -33.10 -39.87 -17.08
CA SER A 14 -34.37 -39.86 -16.33
C SER A 14 -34.28 -40.00 -14.80
N VAL A 15 -33.21 -39.52 -14.16
CA VAL A 15 -33.12 -39.50 -12.67
C VAL A 15 -32.86 -38.08 -12.12
N ILE A 16 -33.41 -37.03 -12.76
CA ILE A 16 -33.32 -35.64 -12.26
C ILE A 16 -34.68 -34.93 -12.28
N GLU A 17 -35.79 -35.61 -11.98
CA GLU A 17 -37.09 -34.91 -11.85
C GLU A 17 -37.96 -35.28 -10.63
N ASP A 18 -37.49 -36.08 -9.67
CA ASP A 18 -38.34 -36.50 -8.53
C ASP A 18 -37.85 -36.08 -7.13
N PHE A 19 -37.16 -34.94 -7.01
CA PHE A 19 -36.88 -34.32 -5.70
C PHE A 19 -37.09 -32.79 -5.72
N ALA A 20 -38.34 -32.37 -5.90
CA ALA A 20 -38.78 -31.05 -5.45
C ALA A 20 -39.25 -31.17 -3.99
N PRO A 21 -38.53 -30.65 -2.98
CA PRO A 21 -39.10 -30.50 -1.65
C PRO A 21 -40.23 -29.46 -1.73
N THR A 22 -41.37 -29.82 -1.16
CA THR A 22 -42.54 -28.95 -1.04
C THR A 22 -42.14 -27.69 -0.27
N GLN A 23 -42.13 -26.57 -1.00
CA GLN A 23 -41.87 -25.23 -0.51
C GLN A 23 -42.74 -24.91 0.72
N ALA A 24 -42.11 -24.69 1.87
CA ALA A 24 -42.73 -23.88 2.92
C ALA A 24 -42.99 -22.49 2.32
N LYS A 25 -44.25 -22.05 2.34
CA LYS A 25 -44.63 -20.73 1.81
C LYS A 25 -43.74 -19.65 2.44
N PRO A 26 -43.20 -18.71 1.65
CA PRO A 26 -42.41 -17.61 2.19
C PRO A 26 -43.26 -16.80 3.16
N VAL A 27 -42.81 -16.71 4.41
CA VAL A 27 -43.28 -15.66 5.31
C VAL A 27 -42.78 -14.36 4.69
N LYS A 28 -43.70 -13.52 4.21
CA LYS A 28 -43.37 -12.17 3.73
C LYS A 28 -42.57 -11.45 4.82
N PRO A 29 -41.45 -10.78 4.49
CA PRO A 29 -40.81 -9.87 5.42
C PRO A 29 -41.85 -8.87 5.92
N ALA A 30 -41.92 -8.65 7.24
CA ALA A 30 -42.72 -7.58 7.78
C ALA A 30 -42.22 -6.27 7.15
N LYS A 31 -43.13 -5.55 6.46
CA LYS A 31 -42.83 -4.26 5.88
C LYS A 31 -42.48 -3.29 7.04
N PRO A 32 -41.32 -2.62 7.04
CA PRO A 32 -41.01 -1.63 8.06
C PRO A 32 -42.11 -0.57 8.03
N SER A 33 -42.72 -0.32 9.18
CA SER A 33 -43.86 0.59 9.29
C SER A 33 -43.44 2.05 9.53
N ASN A 34 -42.13 2.31 9.60
CA ASN A 34 -41.57 3.62 9.93
C ASN A 34 -40.40 3.99 8.99
N PRO A 35 -40.44 5.15 8.31
CA PRO A 35 -39.34 5.68 7.51
C PRO A 35 -37.99 5.81 8.24
N ASN A 36 -37.99 5.95 9.57
CA ASN A 36 -36.76 6.09 10.35
C ASN A 36 -35.96 4.79 10.52
N GLU A 37 -36.58 3.61 10.42
CA GLU A 37 -35.86 2.31 10.47
C GLU A 37 -35.10 2.04 9.16
N ILE A 38 -35.63 2.51 8.02
CA ILE A 38 -34.98 2.42 6.70
C ILE A 38 -33.76 3.36 6.63
N LEU A 39 -33.84 4.52 7.28
CA LEU A 39 -32.73 5.47 7.37
C LEU A 39 -31.59 4.96 8.27
N GLN A 40 -31.91 4.28 9.38
CA GLN A 40 -30.91 3.65 10.25
C GLN A 40 -30.23 2.43 9.61
N MET A 41 -30.98 1.58 8.90
CA MET A 41 -30.40 0.45 8.13
C MET A 41 -29.58 0.95 6.92
N GLY A 42 -30.01 2.05 6.28
CA GLY A 42 -29.27 2.70 5.19
C GLY A 42 -27.98 3.39 5.65
N MET A 43 -27.96 4.00 6.83
CA MET A 43 -26.76 4.61 7.42
C MET A 43 -25.73 3.56 7.88
N GLN A 44 -26.19 2.39 8.36
CA GLN A 44 -25.30 1.32 8.80
C GLN A 44 -24.69 0.52 7.63
N LEU A 45 -25.38 0.46 6.48
CA LEU A 45 -24.87 -0.11 5.22
C LEU A 45 -24.04 0.91 4.41
N GLY A 46 -24.27 2.21 4.58
CA GLY A 46 -23.53 3.29 3.92
C GLY A 46 -22.17 3.60 4.54
N MET A 47 -22.00 3.40 5.85
CA MET A 47 -20.72 3.62 6.55
C MET A 47 -19.70 2.48 6.41
N GLN A 48 -20.09 1.31 5.89
CA GLN A 48 -19.14 0.21 5.63
C GLN A 48 -18.44 0.30 4.27
N LYS A 49 -18.71 1.33 3.46
CA LYS A 49 -18.29 1.36 2.05
C LYS A 49 -17.03 2.18 1.74
N ILE A 50 -16.33 2.78 2.72
CA ILE A 50 -15.14 3.62 2.45
C ILE A 50 -13.94 3.34 3.40
N MET A 51 -14.02 2.41 4.35
CA MET A 51 -12.83 1.94 5.08
C MET A 51 -12.58 0.47 4.77
N GLY A 52 -11.33 0.15 4.43
CA GLY A 52 -10.85 -1.22 4.32
C GLY A 52 -11.24 -2.06 5.53
N VAL A 53 -11.41 -3.37 5.34
CA VAL A 53 -11.68 -4.28 6.46
C VAL A 53 -10.35 -4.71 7.05
N SER A 54 -10.24 -4.59 8.37
CA SER A 54 -9.07 -5.02 9.13
C SER A 54 -9.44 -6.00 10.23
N ASN A 55 -8.59 -6.98 10.50
CA ASN A 55 -8.72 -7.91 11.61
C ASN A 55 -7.32 -8.42 12.02
N GLY A 56 -7.13 -8.90 13.25
CA GLY A 56 -5.82 -9.42 13.67
C GLY A 56 -5.45 -9.19 15.12
N SER A 57 -5.97 -8.13 15.73
CA SER A 57 -5.64 -7.76 17.12
C SER A 57 -6.24 -8.68 18.18
N THR A 58 -7.23 -9.51 17.81
CA THR A 58 -7.93 -10.42 18.71
C THR A 58 -8.15 -11.79 18.06
N LEU A 59 -7.56 -12.83 18.65
CA LEU A 59 -7.85 -14.23 18.32
C LEU A 59 -9.14 -14.66 19.02
N ARG A 60 -10.10 -15.18 18.25
CA ARG A 60 -11.37 -15.69 18.77
C ARG A 60 -11.34 -17.21 18.83
N THR A 61 -11.40 -17.75 20.04
CA THR A 61 -11.36 -19.21 20.27
C THR A 61 -12.76 -19.78 20.50
N TYR A 62 -13.08 -20.87 19.83
CA TYR A 62 -14.38 -21.56 19.89
C TYR A 62 -14.22 -23.03 20.22
N ARG A 63 -15.15 -23.58 20.99
CA ARG A 63 -15.23 -25.02 21.30
C ARG A 63 -15.93 -25.75 20.16
N LEU A 64 -15.25 -26.71 19.56
CA LEU A 64 -15.74 -27.53 18.46
C LEU A 64 -16.19 -28.92 18.95
N ALA A 65 -17.46 -29.27 18.72
CA ALA A 65 -17.93 -30.64 18.79
C ALA A 65 -17.78 -31.29 17.39
N LEU A 66 -16.74 -32.11 17.21
CA LEU A 66 -16.43 -32.73 15.93
C LEU A 66 -16.80 -34.21 15.94
N ALA A 67 -17.98 -34.53 15.41
CA ALA A 67 -18.46 -35.88 15.31
C ALA A 67 -17.88 -36.62 14.09
N CYS A 68 -17.97 -37.95 14.08
CA CYS A 68 -17.82 -38.70 12.83
C CYS A 68 -18.74 -39.91 12.72
N THR A 69 -19.07 -40.28 11.48
CA THR A 69 -19.77 -41.54 11.20
C THR A 69 -18.90 -42.76 11.49
N GLY A 70 -19.56 -43.91 11.65
CA GLY A 70 -18.89 -45.20 11.78
C GLY A 70 -17.97 -45.49 10.61
N GLU A 71 -18.37 -45.14 9.39
CA GLU A 71 -17.58 -45.34 8.19
C GLU A 71 -16.28 -44.51 8.19
N TYR A 72 -16.35 -43.25 8.62
CA TYR A 72 -15.16 -42.40 8.75
C TYR A 72 -14.20 -42.99 9.79
N ALA A 73 -14.71 -43.40 10.96
CA ALA A 73 -13.89 -44.02 11.98
C ALA A 73 -13.23 -45.32 11.49
N GLN A 74 -13.97 -46.15 10.73
CA GLN A 74 -13.44 -47.38 10.13
C GLN A 74 -12.33 -47.09 9.11
N TYR A 75 -12.47 -46.05 8.28
CA TYR A 75 -11.41 -45.63 7.35
C TYR A 75 -10.10 -45.31 8.11
N HIS A 76 -10.19 -44.63 9.26
CA HIS A 76 -9.03 -44.30 10.11
C HIS A 76 -8.68 -45.39 11.13
N GLY A 77 -8.97 -46.66 10.82
CA GLY A 77 -8.52 -47.82 11.60
C GLY A 77 -9.51 -48.33 12.65
N GLY A 78 -10.74 -47.81 12.69
CA GLY A 78 -11.84 -48.35 13.49
C GLY A 78 -11.68 -48.14 15.01
N THR A 79 -10.88 -47.15 15.42
CA THR A 79 -10.66 -46.82 16.83
C THR A 79 -10.89 -45.34 17.09
N ILE A 80 -11.28 -44.99 18.32
CA ILE A 80 -11.43 -43.60 18.74
C ILE A 80 -10.12 -42.83 18.56
N ALA A 81 -8.99 -43.44 18.96
CA ALA A 81 -7.69 -42.81 18.85
C ALA A 81 -7.30 -42.51 17.38
N GLY A 82 -7.57 -43.43 16.46
CA GLY A 82 -7.31 -43.23 15.03
C GLY A 82 -8.18 -42.12 14.43
N ALA A 83 -9.48 -42.13 14.71
CA ALA A 83 -10.40 -41.10 14.24
C ALA A 83 -10.04 -39.72 14.80
N LEU A 84 -9.76 -39.62 16.10
CA LEU A 84 -9.39 -38.36 16.75
C LEU A 84 -8.04 -37.81 16.25
N ALA A 85 -7.06 -38.68 15.97
CA ALA A 85 -5.79 -38.26 15.38
C ALA A 85 -5.98 -37.68 13.96
N ALA A 86 -6.84 -38.28 13.15
CA ALA A 86 -7.19 -37.77 11.83
C ALA A 86 -7.92 -36.42 11.91
N MET A 87 -8.94 -36.33 12.78
CA MET A 87 -9.66 -35.07 13.07
C MET A 87 -8.71 -33.94 13.49
N ASN A 88 -7.77 -34.23 14.40
CA ASN A 88 -6.77 -33.25 14.83
C ASN A 88 -5.86 -32.80 13.69
N THR A 89 -5.50 -33.71 12.77
CA THR A 89 -4.68 -33.38 11.60
C THR A 89 -5.43 -32.42 10.68
N SER A 90 -6.69 -32.74 10.34
CA SER A 90 -7.56 -31.88 9.54
C SER A 90 -7.75 -30.51 10.20
N MET A 91 -8.09 -30.49 11.50
CA MET A 91 -8.32 -29.22 12.20
C MET A 91 -7.05 -28.39 12.39
N ALA A 92 -5.86 -28.99 12.45
CA ALA A 92 -4.61 -28.23 12.42
C ALA A 92 -4.42 -27.49 11.09
N ARG A 93 -4.72 -28.16 9.96
CA ARG A 93 -4.66 -27.56 8.63
C ARG A 93 -5.72 -26.45 8.46
N VAL A 94 -6.96 -26.73 8.86
CA VAL A 94 -8.09 -25.79 8.78
C VAL A 94 -7.86 -24.57 9.68
N ASN A 95 -7.50 -24.77 10.95
CA ASN A 95 -7.19 -23.64 11.84
C ASN A 95 -6.05 -22.78 11.31
N GLY A 96 -5.04 -23.36 10.62
CA GLY A 96 -3.98 -22.56 9.98
C GLY A 96 -4.51 -21.52 8.98
N VAL A 97 -5.54 -21.89 8.20
CA VAL A 97 -6.19 -20.97 7.24
C VAL A 97 -7.05 -19.93 7.99
N PHE A 98 -7.89 -20.38 8.92
CA PHE A 98 -8.80 -19.50 9.66
C PHE A 98 -8.07 -18.52 10.60
N GLU A 99 -6.94 -18.93 11.20
CA GLU A 99 -6.11 -18.06 12.02
C GLU A 99 -5.39 -17.00 11.19
N ARG A 100 -4.92 -17.36 9.98
CA ARG A 100 -4.28 -16.43 9.05
C ARG A 100 -5.25 -15.39 8.49
N ASP A 101 -6.42 -15.82 8.05
CA ASP A 101 -7.32 -14.97 7.26
C ASP A 101 -8.37 -14.24 8.14
N VAL A 102 -8.83 -14.83 9.25
CA VAL A 102 -9.93 -14.29 10.07
C VAL A 102 -9.71 -14.36 11.58
N CYS A 103 -8.52 -14.71 12.06
CA CYS A 103 -8.20 -14.80 13.49
C CYS A 103 -9.18 -15.68 14.30
N ILE A 104 -9.55 -16.84 13.75
CA ILE A 104 -10.44 -17.82 14.42
C ILE A 104 -9.66 -19.10 14.73
N ARG A 105 -9.82 -19.62 15.95
CA ARG A 105 -9.31 -20.93 16.36
C ARG A 105 -10.44 -21.81 16.88
N MET A 106 -10.52 -23.03 16.36
CA MET A 106 -11.47 -24.05 16.82
C MET A 106 -10.74 -25.13 17.61
N ILE A 107 -11.15 -25.34 18.87
CA ILE A 107 -10.57 -26.34 19.78
C ILE A 107 -11.59 -27.44 20.02
N ILE A 108 -11.23 -28.68 19.71
CA ILE A 108 -12.09 -29.85 19.96
C ILE A 108 -12.35 -29.97 21.47
N VAL A 109 -13.61 -30.18 21.84
CA VAL A 109 -14.04 -30.31 23.25
C VAL A 109 -13.43 -31.53 23.95
N ASP A 110 -13.20 -31.44 25.26
CA ASP A 110 -12.53 -32.49 26.06
C ASP A 110 -13.23 -33.86 26.01
N ASN A 111 -14.57 -33.90 25.85
CA ASN A 111 -15.37 -35.13 25.82
C ASN A 111 -15.82 -35.54 24.40
N ASN A 112 -15.07 -35.15 23.36
CA ASN A 112 -15.42 -35.37 21.95
C ASN A 112 -15.52 -36.85 21.56
N GLU A 113 -14.91 -37.77 22.32
CA GLU A 113 -15.05 -39.22 22.10
C GLU A 113 -16.51 -39.71 22.16
N SER A 114 -17.40 -38.96 22.81
CA SER A 114 -18.83 -39.27 22.89
C SER A 114 -19.60 -39.05 21.58
N VAL A 115 -18.99 -38.38 20.59
CA VAL A 115 -19.55 -38.17 19.24
C VAL A 115 -18.72 -38.85 18.14
N ILE A 116 -17.79 -39.72 18.52
CA ILE A 116 -17.04 -40.59 17.61
C ILE A 116 -17.69 -41.96 17.60
N PHE A 117 -18.34 -42.31 16.49
CA PHE A 117 -19.01 -43.60 16.34
C PHE A 117 -18.10 -44.57 15.58
N LEU A 118 -17.96 -45.81 16.08
CA LEU A 118 -17.08 -46.81 15.45
C LEU A 118 -17.83 -47.81 14.56
N ASN A 119 -19.16 -47.88 14.67
CA ASN A 119 -19.96 -48.89 13.98
C ASN A 119 -20.98 -48.22 13.06
N SER A 120 -20.77 -48.36 11.75
CA SER A 120 -21.62 -47.80 10.69
C SER A 120 -23.05 -48.31 10.70
N GLY A 121 -23.30 -49.48 11.29
CA GLY A 121 -24.66 -50.04 11.38
C GLY A 121 -25.51 -49.47 12.51
N SER A 122 -24.91 -48.72 13.45
CA SER A 122 -25.59 -48.25 14.67
C SER A 122 -25.33 -46.80 15.03
N ASP A 123 -24.51 -46.09 14.25
CA ASP A 123 -24.32 -44.65 14.45
C ASP A 123 -25.61 -43.87 14.09
N PRO A 124 -25.77 -42.62 14.56
CA PRO A 124 -27.00 -41.86 14.38
C PRO A 124 -27.10 -41.19 12.99
N TYR A 125 -26.16 -41.45 12.08
CA TYR A 125 -25.99 -40.68 10.86
C TYR A 125 -26.42 -41.43 9.60
N SER A 126 -27.01 -40.68 8.69
CA SER A 126 -27.25 -41.14 7.32
C SER A 126 -26.04 -40.79 6.45
N ASN A 127 -24.95 -41.56 6.56
CA ASN A 127 -23.63 -41.26 5.97
C ASN A 127 -23.65 -40.80 4.50
N GLY A 128 -24.60 -41.28 3.68
CA GLY A 128 -24.73 -40.87 2.27
C GLY A 128 -25.65 -39.67 2.00
N ASN A 129 -26.13 -38.96 3.02
CA ASN A 129 -27.10 -37.87 2.90
C ASN A 129 -26.75 -36.71 3.84
N GLY A 130 -25.89 -35.81 3.36
CA GLY A 130 -25.41 -34.65 4.12
C GLY A 130 -26.53 -33.74 4.63
N GLY A 131 -27.55 -33.48 3.82
CA GLY A 131 -28.69 -32.64 4.21
C GLY A 131 -29.46 -33.18 5.42
N THR A 132 -29.59 -34.51 5.53
CA THR A 132 -30.19 -35.15 6.71
C THR A 132 -29.26 -35.07 7.92
N MET A 133 -27.96 -35.26 7.68
CA MET A 133 -26.93 -35.23 8.72
C MET A 133 -26.81 -33.89 9.45
N LEU A 134 -27.18 -32.76 8.83
CA LEU A 134 -27.22 -31.45 9.50
C LEU A 134 -28.02 -31.49 10.82
N SER A 135 -29.26 -31.96 10.74
CA SER A 135 -30.16 -32.04 11.90
C SER A 135 -29.83 -33.19 12.86
N GLN A 136 -29.29 -34.30 12.32
CA GLN A 136 -28.79 -35.43 13.11
C GLN A 136 -27.59 -35.00 13.95
N ASN A 137 -26.66 -34.24 13.38
CA ASN A 137 -25.46 -33.77 14.07
C ASN A 137 -25.82 -32.78 15.17
N GLN A 138 -26.75 -31.86 14.91
CA GLN A 138 -27.30 -30.97 15.95
C GLN A 138 -27.83 -31.77 17.14
N SER A 139 -28.73 -32.73 16.88
CA SER A 139 -29.32 -33.56 17.93
C SER A 139 -28.29 -34.42 18.68
N THR A 140 -27.29 -34.94 17.95
CA THR A 140 -26.25 -35.81 18.50
C THR A 140 -25.29 -35.04 19.39
N CYS A 141 -24.79 -33.89 18.94
CA CYS A 141 -23.93 -33.03 19.74
C CYS A 141 -24.66 -32.51 20.98
N ASP A 142 -25.92 -32.08 20.85
CA ASP A 142 -26.72 -31.62 21.99
C ASP A 142 -26.94 -32.70 23.05
N SER A 143 -27.16 -33.94 22.62
CA SER A 143 -27.44 -35.05 23.53
C SER A 143 -26.18 -35.58 24.21
N ASN A 144 -25.06 -35.66 23.50
CA ASN A 144 -23.84 -36.32 23.97
C ASN A 144 -22.83 -35.35 24.59
N ILE A 145 -22.64 -34.17 23.99
CA ILE A 145 -21.74 -33.12 24.49
C ILE A 145 -22.48 -32.17 25.42
N GLY A 146 -23.73 -31.83 25.08
CA GLY A 146 -24.56 -30.86 25.78
C GLY A 146 -24.57 -29.52 25.07
N TYR A 147 -25.75 -28.96 24.81
CA TYR A 147 -25.93 -27.72 24.04
C TYR A 147 -25.03 -26.56 24.48
N ASN A 148 -24.79 -26.37 25.78
CA ASN A 148 -23.96 -25.25 26.28
C ASN A 148 -22.44 -25.53 26.27
N ASN A 149 -22.02 -26.75 25.94
CA ASN A 149 -20.64 -27.21 26.08
C ASN A 149 -19.81 -27.10 24.80
N TYR A 150 -20.41 -26.62 23.71
CA TYR A 150 -19.74 -26.36 22.44
C TYR A 150 -20.31 -25.13 21.75
N ASP A 151 -19.57 -24.56 20.80
CA ASP A 151 -19.84 -23.27 20.15
C ASP A 151 -20.13 -23.43 18.66
N ILE A 152 -19.45 -24.41 18.04
CA ILE A 152 -19.66 -24.91 16.68
C ILE A 152 -19.62 -26.43 16.72
N GLY A 153 -20.43 -27.09 15.89
CA GLY A 153 -20.35 -28.53 15.68
C GLY A 153 -20.34 -28.87 14.20
N HIS A 154 -19.68 -29.98 13.89
CA HIS A 154 -19.50 -30.46 12.54
C HIS A 154 -19.36 -31.99 12.56
N VAL A 155 -19.72 -32.69 11.49
CA VAL A 155 -19.54 -34.15 11.39
C VAL A 155 -18.77 -34.54 10.14
N PHE A 156 -17.76 -35.38 10.32
CA PHE A 156 -17.02 -36.02 9.24
C PHE A 156 -17.61 -37.36 8.86
N SER A 157 -17.71 -37.60 7.55
CA SER A 157 -18.33 -38.79 6.98
C SER A 157 -17.53 -39.32 5.79
N THR A 158 -17.96 -40.46 5.23
CA THR A 158 -17.41 -40.96 3.95
C THR A 158 -18.38 -40.78 2.77
N GLY A 159 -19.56 -40.20 3.01
CA GLY A 159 -20.44 -39.76 1.93
C GLY A 159 -19.83 -38.57 1.21
N GLY A 160 -19.91 -38.50 -0.11
CA GLY A 160 -19.23 -37.45 -0.88
C GLY A 160 -19.87 -36.06 -0.73
N GLY A 161 -19.03 -35.03 -0.61
CA GLY A 161 -19.42 -33.63 -0.63
C GLY A 161 -19.57 -33.02 0.77
N GLY A 162 -20.25 -31.88 0.84
CA GLY A 162 -20.50 -31.17 2.08
C GLY A 162 -21.77 -30.35 2.02
N VAL A 163 -22.24 -29.93 3.20
CA VAL A 163 -23.30 -28.94 3.38
C VAL A 163 -23.23 -28.40 4.80
N ALA A 164 -23.46 -27.10 4.95
CA ALA A 164 -23.56 -26.46 6.25
C ALA A 164 -24.64 -25.38 6.30
N TYR A 165 -25.13 -25.09 7.51
CA TYR A 165 -25.93 -23.88 7.75
C TYR A 165 -25.03 -22.65 7.78
N LEU A 166 -25.39 -21.64 6.98
CA LEU A 166 -24.72 -20.35 6.93
C LEU A 166 -24.83 -19.61 8.29
N GLN A 167 -23.73 -19.05 8.78
CA GLN A 167 -23.68 -18.24 10.02
C GLN A 167 -24.28 -18.96 11.25
N SER A 168 -23.95 -20.24 11.42
CA SER A 168 -24.55 -21.11 12.43
C SER A 168 -23.91 -21.12 13.82
N PRO A 169 -22.58 -20.92 14.00
CA PRO A 169 -21.92 -20.91 15.30
C PRO A 169 -22.58 -19.93 16.29
N CYS A 170 -22.50 -20.27 17.58
CA CYS A 170 -23.19 -19.56 18.66
C CYS A 170 -24.72 -19.52 18.58
N GLY A 171 -25.34 -20.15 17.57
CA GLY A 171 -26.79 -20.17 17.36
C GLY A 171 -27.49 -21.44 17.85
N GLY A 172 -28.76 -21.57 17.47
CA GLY A 172 -29.58 -22.76 17.75
C GLY A 172 -29.26 -23.97 16.87
N ASN A 173 -28.69 -23.74 15.67
CA ASN A 173 -28.31 -24.79 14.70
C ASN A 173 -26.78 -24.90 14.55
N LYS A 174 -26.03 -24.56 15.61
CA LYS A 174 -24.57 -24.42 15.59
C LYS A 174 -23.78 -25.70 15.28
N ALA A 175 -24.42 -26.87 15.34
CA ALA A 175 -23.84 -28.15 14.94
C ALA A 175 -24.27 -28.63 13.53
N GLY A 176 -24.99 -27.81 12.77
CA GLY A 176 -25.40 -28.17 11.41
C GLY A 176 -24.32 -27.91 10.37
N GLY A 177 -23.28 -28.75 10.36
CA GLY A 177 -22.25 -28.80 9.33
C GLY A 177 -21.83 -30.25 9.04
N VAL A 178 -21.64 -30.58 7.77
CA VAL A 178 -21.21 -31.90 7.30
C VAL A 178 -20.08 -31.73 6.28
N THR A 179 -19.10 -32.62 6.36
CA THR A 179 -18.15 -32.86 5.29
C THR A 179 -17.93 -34.35 5.15
N GLY A 180 -17.82 -34.84 3.92
CA GLY A 180 -17.42 -36.20 3.68
C GLY A 180 -16.78 -36.45 2.32
N GLN A 181 -15.97 -37.49 2.31
CA GLN A 181 -15.30 -37.95 1.10
C GLN A 181 -14.96 -39.43 1.26
N THR A 182 -14.90 -40.16 0.15
CA THR A 182 -14.52 -41.58 0.17
C THR A 182 -13.09 -41.82 0.64
N SER A 183 -12.22 -40.79 0.54
CA SER A 183 -10.85 -40.79 1.03
C SER A 183 -10.58 -39.51 1.82
N PRO A 184 -11.06 -39.41 3.07
CA PRO A 184 -11.07 -38.16 3.82
C PRO A 184 -9.71 -37.84 4.46
N VAL A 185 -8.74 -37.46 3.62
CA VAL A 185 -7.36 -37.13 4.01
C VAL A 185 -6.77 -36.04 3.12
N ASN A 186 -5.85 -35.26 3.68
CA ASN A 186 -5.07 -34.21 2.99
C ASN A 186 -5.96 -33.07 2.43
N ASP A 187 -5.34 -32.13 1.71
CA ASP A 187 -6.01 -30.93 1.20
C ASP A 187 -7.29 -31.16 0.36
N PRO A 188 -7.43 -32.22 -0.47
CA PRO A 188 -8.70 -32.50 -1.15
C PRO A 188 -9.88 -32.80 -0.21
N PHE A 189 -9.62 -33.10 1.05
CA PHE A 189 -10.62 -33.19 2.11
C PHE A 189 -10.61 -31.92 2.97
N ASP A 190 -9.44 -31.56 3.49
CA ASP A 190 -9.28 -30.51 4.51
C ASP A 190 -9.55 -29.10 3.97
N ILE A 191 -9.13 -28.79 2.74
CA ILE A 191 -9.26 -27.47 2.12
C ILE A 191 -10.51 -27.41 1.26
N ASP A 192 -10.67 -28.34 0.31
CA ASP A 192 -11.75 -28.29 -0.67
C ASP A 192 -13.14 -28.48 -0.07
N TYR A 193 -13.25 -29.20 1.06
CA TYR A 193 -14.54 -29.47 1.70
C TYR A 193 -14.58 -29.02 3.16
N VAL A 194 -13.65 -29.42 4.03
CA VAL A 194 -13.78 -29.06 5.46
C VAL A 194 -13.70 -27.55 5.64
N ALA A 195 -12.68 -26.89 5.10
CA ALA A 195 -12.57 -25.44 5.18
C ALA A 195 -13.70 -24.72 4.43
N HIS A 196 -14.20 -25.27 3.31
CA HIS A 196 -15.36 -24.75 2.57
C HIS A 196 -16.64 -24.75 3.42
N GLU A 197 -16.99 -25.91 3.99
CA GLU A 197 -18.23 -26.06 4.75
C GLU A 197 -18.17 -25.35 6.09
N MET A 198 -17.01 -25.36 6.75
CA MET A 198 -16.80 -24.51 7.92
C MET A 198 -16.80 -23.03 7.54
N GLY A 199 -16.34 -22.67 6.34
CA GLY A 199 -16.45 -21.32 5.79
C GLY A 199 -17.89 -20.84 5.69
N HIS A 200 -18.81 -21.71 5.26
CA HIS A 200 -20.25 -21.44 5.36
C HIS A 200 -20.72 -21.26 6.80
N GLN A 201 -20.30 -22.12 7.73
CA GLN A 201 -20.65 -21.94 9.14
C GLN A 201 -20.21 -20.55 9.65
N TRP A 202 -19.05 -20.06 9.22
CA TRP A 202 -18.55 -18.72 9.55
C TRP A 202 -19.13 -17.59 8.69
N GLY A 203 -19.94 -17.89 7.68
CA GLY A 203 -20.74 -16.92 6.94
C GLY A 203 -20.26 -16.60 5.53
N GLY A 204 -19.24 -17.27 5.01
CA GLY A 204 -18.80 -17.11 3.63
C GLY A 204 -19.85 -17.65 2.65
N ASN A 205 -20.18 -16.86 1.63
CA ASN A 205 -20.95 -17.29 0.47
C ASN A 205 -20.04 -17.81 -0.63
N HIS A 206 -20.65 -18.53 -1.58
CA HIS A 206 -20.00 -18.99 -2.80
C HIS A 206 -19.48 -17.84 -3.67
N THR A 207 -18.21 -17.93 -4.10
CA THR A 207 -17.54 -16.87 -4.87
C THR A 207 -17.57 -17.08 -6.38
N GLN A 208 -17.94 -18.28 -6.85
CA GLN A 208 -17.94 -18.62 -8.27
C GLN A 208 -19.03 -17.91 -9.08
N ASN A 209 -18.67 -17.46 -10.29
CA ASN A 209 -19.57 -16.78 -11.22
C ASN A 209 -20.05 -17.65 -12.40
N ASN A 210 -20.23 -18.96 -12.22
CA ASN A 210 -20.86 -19.84 -13.22
C ASN A 210 -22.34 -20.13 -12.88
N SER A 211 -23.00 -21.04 -13.61
CA SER A 211 -24.41 -21.39 -13.36
C SER A 211 -24.66 -22.35 -12.21
N CYS A 212 -23.61 -22.77 -11.49
CA CYS A 212 -23.65 -23.86 -10.53
C CYS A 212 -23.66 -23.32 -9.08
N ASN A 213 -24.81 -23.45 -8.41
CA ASN A 213 -25.04 -22.99 -7.02
C ASN A 213 -24.55 -21.56 -6.72
N ARG A 214 -24.60 -20.68 -7.73
CA ARG A 214 -24.07 -19.31 -7.66
C ARG A 214 -24.81 -18.44 -6.65
N SER A 215 -24.06 -17.73 -5.82
CA SER A 215 -24.57 -16.63 -5.00
C SER A 215 -24.33 -15.30 -5.72
N SER A 216 -25.38 -14.69 -6.29
CA SER A 216 -25.21 -13.50 -7.13
C SER A 216 -24.62 -12.28 -6.40
N GLY A 217 -24.79 -12.21 -5.07
CA GLY A 217 -24.25 -11.13 -4.25
C GLY A 217 -22.80 -11.32 -3.83
N ALA A 218 -22.21 -12.49 -4.10
CA ALA A 218 -20.85 -12.87 -3.70
C ALA A 218 -20.00 -13.43 -4.86
N ALA A 219 -20.54 -13.45 -6.08
CA ALA A 219 -19.93 -14.07 -7.26
C ALA A 219 -18.79 -13.22 -7.87
N TYR A 220 -17.71 -13.03 -7.12
CA TYR A 220 -16.55 -12.20 -7.45
C TYR A 220 -15.47 -12.92 -8.27
N GLU A 221 -15.49 -14.25 -8.34
CA GLU A 221 -14.48 -15.02 -9.05
C GLU A 221 -15.02 -15.61 -10.36
N PRO A 222 -14.22 -15.62 -11.44
CA PRO A 222 -14.67 -16.11 -12.73
C PRO A 222 -14.87 -17.63 -12.74
N GLY A 223 -15.80 -18.12 -13.58
CA GLY A 223 -16.03 -19.55 -13.77
C GLY A 223 -16.33 -20.29 -12.48
N SER A 224 -15.60 -21.37 -12.21
CA SER A 224 -15.69 -22.19 -11.00
C SER A 224 -15.07 -21.57 -9.76
N ALA A 225 -14.48 -20.37 -9.85
CA ALA A 225 -13.57 -19.82 -8.86
C ALA A 225 -12.31 -20.68 -8.63
N SER A 226 -11.39 -20.09 -7.87
CA SER A 226 -10.07 -20.64 -7.49
C SER A 226 -9.90 -20.77 -5.98
N THR A 227 -10.58 -19.94 -5.17
CA THR A 227 -10.44 -19.95 -3.71
C THR A 227 -11.35 -20.96 -3.01
N ILE A 228 -11.17 -21.13 -1.69
CA ILE A 228 -11.87 -22.13 -0.86
C ILE A 228 -13.39 -22.06 -0.98
N MET A 229 -14.01 -20.87 -1.05
CA MET A 229 -15.48 -20.76 -1.20
C MET A 229 -15.96 -20.93 -2.65
N GLY A 230 -15.04 -21.30 -3.55
CA GLY A 230 -15.30 -21.65 -4.93
C GLY A 230 -15.65 -23.11 -5.13
N TYR A 231 -15.92 -23.47 -6.38
CA TYR A 231 -16.30 -24.82 -6.84
C TYR A 231 -15.23 -25.39 -7.78
N ALA A 232 -13.96 -25.10 -7.50
CA ALA A 232 -12.82 -25.60 -8.26
C ALA A 232 -12.89 -27.13 -8.38
N GLY A 233 -12.78 -27.63 -9.60
CA GLY A 233 -12.87 -29.06 -9.93
C GLY A 233 -14.29 -29.62 -10.05
N ILE A 234 -15.31 -28.87 -9.65
CA ILE A 234 -16.69 -29.36 -9.56
C ILE A 234 -17.54 -28.91 -10.75
N CYS A 235 -17.49 -27.63 -11.10
CA CYS A 235 -18.43 -27.04 -12.07
C CYS A 235 -17.73 -26.29 -13.21
N ALA A 236 -18.23 -26.44 -14.43
CA ALA A 236 -17.72 -25.73 -15.59
C ALA A 236 -18.31 -24.29 -15.71
N PRO A 237 -17.61 -23.35 -16.38
CA PRO A 237 -16.23 -23.44 -16.83
C PRO A 237 -15.25 -23.50 -15.66
N ASN A 238 -14.36 -24.48 -15.68
CA ASN A 238 -13.53 -24.84 -14.54
C ASN A 238 -12.14 -24.20 -14.65
N LEU A 239 -11.72 -23.45 -13.61
CA LEU A 239 -10.42 -22.79 -13.58
C LEU A 239 -9.26 -23.74 -13.24
N GLN A 240 -9.52 -24.68 -12.32
CA GLN A 240 -8.52 -25.62 -11.80
C GLN A 240 -9.19 -26.81 -11.08
N SER A 241 -8.42 -27.85 -10.75
CA SER A 241 -8.97 -29.09 -10.22
C SER A 241 -9.31 -29.08 -8.73
N ASN A 242 -8.63 -28.25 -7.93
CA ASN A 242 -8.82 -28.13 -6.48
C ASN A 242 -8.67 -26.65 -6.11
N SER A 243 -9.15 -26.24 -4.94
CA SER A 243 -9.06 -24.84 -4.48
C SER A 243 -7.64 -24.50 -4.05
N ASP A 244 -7.25 -23.24 -4.21
CA ASP A 244 -6.08 -22.68 -3.54
C ASP A 244 -6.42 -22.52 -2.04
N ASP A 245 -5.45 -22.70 -1.16
CA ASP A 245 -5.63 -22.79 0.30
C ASP A 245 -5.81 -21.42 0.99
N HIS A 246 -6.59 -20.55 0.38
CA HIS A 246 -6.96 -19.27 0.93
C HIS A 246 -8.40 -18.90 0.60
N PHE A 247 -8.98 -18.05 1.45
CA PHE A 247 -10.27 -17.45 1.16
C PHE A 247 -10.12 -16.26 0.21
N HIS A 248 -11.10 -16.06 -0.66
CA HIS A 248 -11.22 -14.80 -1.39
C HIS A 248 -11.44 -13.65 -0.40
N ASN A 249 -10.93 -12.46 -0.70
CA ASN A 249 -11.13 -11.26 0.11
C ASN A 249 -12.61 -11.06 0.54
N HIS A 250 -13.57 -11.28 -0.37
CA HIS A 250 -14.99 -11.15 -0.04
C HIS A 250 -15.43 -12.11 1.08
N SER A 251 -15.02 -13.38 1.01
CA SER A 251 -15.37 -14.39 2.01
C SER A 251 -14.79 -14.04 3.38
N ILE A 252 -13.56 -13.52 3.42
CA ILE A 252 -12.92 -13.00 4.65
C ILE A 252 -13.78 -11.89 5.25
N ASN A 253 -14.22 -10.94 4.43
CA ASN A 253 -15.06 -9.82 4.86
C ASN A 253 -16.42 -10.27 5.40
N GLU A 254 -17.06 -11.26 4.77
CA GLU A 254 -18.30 -11.85 5.29
C GLU A 254 -18.10 -12.55 6.64
N MET A 255 -17.01 -13.32 6.78
CA MET A 255 -16.68 -14.00 8.02
C MET A 255 -16.35 -13.03 9.15
N ILE A 256 -15.58 -11.97 8.88
CA ILE A 256 -15.29 -10.91 9.86
C ILE A 256 -16.59 -10.19 10.25
N SER A 257 -17.48 -9.90 9.29
CA SER A 257 -18.78 -9.31 9.57
C SER A 257 -19.59 -10.16 10.56
N PHE A 258 -19.60 -11.48 10.38
CA PHE A 258 -20.29 -12.39 11.31
C PHE A 258 -19.58 -12.53 12.67
N THR A 259 -18.26 -12.65 12.67
CA THR A 259 -17.47 -13.04 13.86
C THR A 259 -17.01 -11.86 14.72
N VAL A 260 -16.99 -10.65 14.18
CA VAL A 260 -16.63 -9.42 14.92
C VAL A 260 -17.88 -8.58 15.15
N ASN A 261 -18.71 -8.39 14.13
CA ASN A 261 -19.85 -7.46 14.17
C ASN A 261 -21.21 -8.15 14.33
N GLY A 262 -21.26 -9.48 14.21
CA GLY A 262 -22.47 -10.28 14.19
C GLY A 262 -22.56 -11.27 15.35
N ASN A 263 -23.50 -12.23 15.24
CA ASN A 263 -23.78 -13.19 16.32
C ASN A 263 -22.63 -14.18 16.59
N GLY A 264 -21.65 -14.29 15.68
CA GLY A 264 -20.48 -15.15 15.86
C GLY A 264 -19.63 -14.74 17.07
N ASN A 265 -19.71 -13.50 17.54
CA ASN A 265 -18.99 -13.00 18.72
C ASN A 265 -19.70 -13.24 20.08
N SER A 266 -20.78 -14.05 20.10
CA SER A 266 -21.61 -14.20 21.31
C SER A 266 -21.18 -15.38 22.19
N CYS A 267 -20.31 -16.25 21.70
CA CYS A 267 -19.84 -17.44 22.41
C CYS A 267 -18.33 -17.67 22.29
N ASP A 268 -17.59 -16.71 21.73
CA ASP A 268 -16.14 -16.80 21.60
C ASP A 268 -15.42 -16.52 22.92
N VAL A 269 -14.19 -16.99 23.01
CA VAL A 269 -13.22 -16.57 24.02
C VAL A 269 -12.18 -15.67 23.34
N PRO A 270 -12.34 -14.34 23.39
CA PRO A 270 -11.41 -13.42 22.75
C PRO A 270 -10.10 -13.33 23.54
N THR A 271 -8.97 -13.39 22.84
CA THR A 271 -7.63 -13.23 23.40
C THR A 271 -6.85 -12.22 22.56
N SER A 272 -6.20 -11.24 23.20
CA SER A 272 -5.31 -10.32 22.50
C SER A 272 -4.17 -11.09 21.85
N THR A 273 -3.91 -10.82 20.57
CA THR A 273 -2.73 -11.36 19.88
C THR A 273 -1.47 -10.56 20.24
N ASN A 274 -1.63 -9.30 20.67
CA ASN A 274 -0.57 -8.30 20.79
C ASN A 274 0.20 -8.09 19.48
N ASN A 275 -0.45 -8.40 18.35
CA ASN A 275 0.05 -8.23 17.01
C ASN A 275 -0.62 -6.97 16.42
N ASN A 276 0.17 -6.04 15.90
CA ASN A 276 -0.35 -4.85 15.25
C ASN A 276 -0.82 -5.19 13.84
N ILE A 277 -1.89 -4.53 13.40
CA ILE A 277 -2.42 -4.77 12.06
C ILE A 277 -1.54 -4.01 11.06
N PRO A 278 -1.07 -4.64 9.97
CA PRO A 278 -0.31 -3.95 8.94
C PRO A 278 -1.17 -2.88 8.25
N THR A 279 -0.52 -1.94 7.58
CA THR A 279 -1.17 -0.98 6.69
C THR A 279 -1.10 -1.44 5.24
N VAL A 280 -1.99 -0.90 4.42
CA VAL A 280 -1.94 -1.01 2.97
C VAL A 280 -2.31 0.34 2.38
N THR A 281 -1.66 0.70 1.27
CA THR A 281 -1.95 1.87 0.46
C THR A 281 -1.86 1.47 -1.01
N THR A 282 -2.91 1.74 -1.78
CA THR A 282 -2.95 1.51 -3.23
C THR A 282 -2.67 2.80 -4.01
N PHE A 283 -2.11 2.67 -5.21
CA PHE A 283 -1.75 3.82 -6.05
C PHE A 283 -2.56 3.83 -7.36
N ASN A 284 -2.74 5.01 -7.96
CA ASN A 284 -3.41 5.18 -9.26
C ASN A 284 -4.87 4.67 -9.30
N SER A 285 -5.56 4.69 -8.17
CA SER A 285 -7.01 4.44 -8.13
C SER A 285 -7.74 5.56 -8.89
N GLY A 286 -8.76 5.18 -9.67
CA GLY A 286 -9.50 6.08 -10.56
C GLY A 286 -8.93 6.21 -11.98
N SER A 287 -7.77 5.62 -12.28
CA SER A 287 -7.18 5.68 -13.63
C SER A 287 -8.04 5.02 -14.70
N THR A 288 -7.94 5.53 -15.92
CA THR A 288 -8.57 4.95 -17.12
C THR A 288 -7.53 4.23 -17.97
N ILE A 289 -7.75 2.96 -18.27
CA ILE A 289 -6.83 2.13 -19.06
C ILE A 289 -7.40 1.83 -20.46
N PRO A 290 -6.55 1.71 -21.49
CA PRO A 290 -6.98 1.26 -22.82
C PRO A 290 -7.41 -0.22 -22.83
N ALA A 291 -8.35 -0.56 -23.71
CA ALA A 291 -8.77 -1.94 -23.90
C ALA A 291 -7.64 -2.82 -24.48
N ASN A 292 -7.72 -4.12 -24.22
CA ASN A 292 -6.77 -5.15 -24.69
C ASN A 292 -5.29 -4.84 -24.38
N THR A 293 -5.03 -4.14 -23.27
CA THR A 293 -3.68 -3.70 -22.88
C THR A 293 -3.33 -4.25 -21.49
N PRO A 294 -2.14 -4.86 -21.32
CA PRO A 294 -1.64 -5.26 -20.00
C PRO A 294 -1.57 -4.11 -18.99
N PHE A 295 -1.75 -4.43 -17.72
CA PHE A 295 -1.60 -3.46 -16.64
C PHE A 295 -1.03 -4.10 -15.38
N GLU A 296 -0.45 -3.28 -14.50
CA GLU A 296 0.12 -3.69 -13.22
C GLU A 296 -0.43 -2.84 -12.08
N LEU A 297 -0.85 -3.49 -11.00
CA LEU A 297 -1.33 -2.82 -9.79
C LEU A 297 -0.26 -2.94 -8.71
N ILE A 298 0.00 -1.84 -8.02
CA ILE A 298 1.05 -1.73 -7.01
C ILE A 298 0.42 -1.23 -5.71
N ALA A 299 0.82 -1.83 -4.60
CA ALA A 299 0.51 -1.36 -3.25
C ALA A 299 1.79 -1.09 -2.46
N SER A 300 1.66 -0.36 -1.37
CA SER A 300 2.65 -0.31 -0.29
C SER A 300 1.99 -0.84 0.98
N GLY A 301 2.72 -1.63 1.76
CA GLY A 301 2.26 -2.09 3.05
C GLY A 301 3.39 -2.00 4.07
N LEU A 302 3.03 -1.69 5.31
CA LEU A 302 3.96 -1.61 6.42
C LEU A 302 3.42 -2.40 7.61
N ASP A 303 4.29 -3.16 8.24
CA ASP A 303 4.01 -3.81 9.51
C ASP A 303 4.86 -3.14 10.60
N SER A 304 4.22 -2.61 11.64
CA SER A 304 4.93 -1.88 12.70
C SER A 304 5.72 -2.78 13.64
N ASP A 305 5.43 -4.08 13.66
CA ASP A 305 6.17 -5.09 14.42
C ASP A 305 7.41 -5.59 13.65
N GLY A 306 7.48 -5.29 12.34
CA GLY A 306 8.58 -5.67 11.46
C GLY A 306 8.43 -7.08 10.87
N ASP A 307 7.22 -7.64 10.94
CA ASP A 307 6.90 -8.95 10.38
C ASP A 307 6.85 -8.93 8.85
N ALA A 308 7.11 -10.10 8.25
CA ALA A 308 7.12 -10.23 6.80
C ALA A 308 5.69 -10.31 6.24
N ILE A 309 5.29 -9.29 5.50
CA ILE A 309 3.96 -9.21 4.90
C ILE A 309 3.88 -9.85 3.50
N THR A 310 2.69 -10.32 3.15
CA THR A 310 2.34 -10.81 1.82
C THR A 310 1.11 -10.06 1.28
N TYR A 311 1.06 -9.91 -0.05
CA TYR A 311 0.04 -9.18 -0.78
C TYR A 311 -0.80 -10.12 -1.64
N ASN A 312 -2.09 -9.83 -1.72
CA ASN A 312 -3.05 -10.54 -2.58
C ASN A 312 -3.94 -9.54 -3.32
N TRP A 313 -3.80 -9.48 -4.63
CA TRP A 313 -4.64 -8.63 -5.48
C TRP A 313 -5.75 -9.46 -6.11
N GLU A 314 -7.00 -9.14 -5.83
CA GLU A 314 -8.17 -9.91 -6.26
C GLU A 314 -9.20 -9.00 -6.93
N GLN A 315 -9.81 -9.45 -8.02
CA GLN A 315 -10.90 -8.70 -8.64
C GLN A 315 -12.12 -8.67 -7.72
N TYR A 316 -12.76 -7.51 -7.62
CA TYR A 316 -13.88 -7.23 -6.73
C TYR A 316 -15.09 -6.67 -7.49
N ASP A 317 -15.29 -7.16 -8.72
CA ASP A 317 -16.47 -6.83 -9.53
C ASP A 317 -17.55 -7.90 -9.40
N LEU A 318 -18.79 -7.45 -9.16
CA LEU A 318 -19.97 -8.26 -9.42
C LEU A 318 -20.46 -8.01 -10.84
N GLY A 319 -21.05 -9.04 -11.44
CA GLY A 319 -21.64 -8.92 -12.76
C GLY A 319 -22.63 -10.01 -13.12
N PRO A 320 -23.04 -10.05 -14.40
CA PRO A 320 -23.83 -11.14 -14.93
C PRO A 320 -23.15 -12.49 -14.71
N GLN A 321 -23.97 -13.54 -14.56
CA GLN A 321 -23.47 -14.92 -14.55
C GLN A 321 -22.75 -15.22 -15.86
N THR A 322 -21.62 -15.92 -15.80
CA THR A 322 -20.93 -16.41 -16.99
C THR A 322 -21.87 -17.25 -17.85
N SER A 323 -21.87 -16.97 -19.16
CA SER A 323 -22.66 -17.74 -20.13
C SER A 323 -22.22 -19.20 -20.13
N SER A 324 -23.16 -20.14 -20.18
CA SER A 324 -22.84 -21.56 -20.33
C SER A 324 -22.13 -21.90 -21.64
N SER A 325 -22.16 -21.00 -22.63
CA SER A 325 -21.40 -21.11 -23.88
C SER A 325 -19.96 -20.62 -23.78
N ASP A 326 -19.60 -19.87 -22.74
CA ASP A 326 -18.25 -19.28 -22.56
C ASP A 326 -17.34 -20.23 -21.76
N GLY A 327 -17.10 -21.41 -22.33
CA GLY A 327 -16.38 -22.51 -21.67
C GLY A 327 -14.91 -22.21 -21.34
N ASN A 328 -14.31 -21.21 -21.98
CA ASN A 328 -12.91 -20.80 -21.82
C ASN A 328 -12.76 -19.41 -21.19
N LEU A 329 -13.87 -18.76 -20.78
CA LEU A 329 -13.88 -17.46 -20.11
C LEU A 329 -13.24 -16.32 -20.92
N THR A 330 -13.47 -16.29 -22.24
CA THR A 330 -12.90 -15.26 -23.13
C THR A 330 -13.95 -14.31 -23.72
N ASN A 331 -15.23 -14.47 -23.37
CA ASN A 331 -16.32 -13.67 -23.94
C ASN A 331 -17.16 -13.02 -22.84
N PRO A 332 -16.57 -12.17 -22.00
CA PRO A 332 -17.27 -11.63 -20.85
C PRO A 332 -18.37 -10.64 -21.22
N SER A 333 -19.42 -10.57 -20.40
CA SER A 333 -20.49 -9.58 -20.52
C SER A 333 -20.60 -8.68 -19.28
N GLY A 334 -20.86 -7.38 -19.50
CA GLY A 334 -20.97 -6.40 -18.42
C GLY A 334 -19.73 -6.37 -17.52
N ASN A 335 -19.95 -6.31 -16.20
CA ASN A 335 -18.88 -6.34 -15.21
C ASN A 335 -18.62 -7.75 -14.66
N GLN A 336 -18.93 -8.83 -15.39
CA GLN A 336 -18.58 -10.18 -14.90
C GLN A 336 -17.07 -10.26 -14.59
N PRO A 337 -16.66 -10.94 -13.51
CA PRO A 337 -15.25 -11.11 -13.21
C PRO A 337 -14.50 -11.80 -14.37
N ILE A 338 -13.28 -11.33 -14.62
CA ILE A 338 -12.40 -11.73 -15.73
C ILE A 338 -10.98 -12.08 -15.28
N PHE A 339 -10.63 -11.78 -14.02
CA PHE A 339 -9.37 -12.13 -13.36
C PHE A 339 -9.63 -13.04 -12.17
N ARG A 340 -8.96 -14.18 -12.15
CA ARG A 340 -8.99 -15.17 -11.07
C ARG A 340 -8.11 -14.76 -9.90
N SER A 341 -8.32 -15.38 -8.74
CA SER A 341 -7.39 -15.21 -7.63
C SER A 341 -6.14 -16.09 -7.83
N TRP A 342 -5.05 -15.67 -7.17
CA TRP A 342 -3.84 -16.45 -6.94
C TRP A 342 -3.46 -16.33 -5.46
N SER A 343 -2.61 -17.23 -4.99
CA SER A 343 -2.04 -17.16 -3.64
C SER A 343 -1.24 -15.88 -3.41
N SER A 344 -1.19 -15.46 -2.14
CA SER A 344 -0.46 -14.26 -1.73
C SER A 344 1.05 -14.41 -1.93
N THR A 345 1.72 -13.30 -2.24
CA THR A 345 3.17 -13.28 -2.49
C THR A 345 3.82 -12.12 -1.75
N THR A 346 5.15 -12.12 -1.63
CA THR A 346 5.88 -10.96 -1.09
C THR A 346 6.00 -9.80 -2.09
N SER A 347 5.61 -10.01 -3.35
CA SER A 347 5.55 -8.93 -4.35
C SER A 347 4.35 -8.05 -4.06
N ASN A 348 4.61 -6.75 -3.88
CA ASN A 348 3.57 -5.74 -3.76
C ASN A 348 2.90 -5.37 -5.10
N THR A 349 3.42 -5.92 -6.20
CA THR A 349 2.94 -5.68 -7.56
C THR A 349 2.28 -6.93 -8.13
N ARG A 350 1.08 -6.80 -8.71
CA ARG A 350 0.44 -7.83 -9.53
C ARG A 350 0.26 -7.35 -10.97
N VAL A 351 0.70 -8.18 -11.91
CA VAL A 351 0.59 -7.94 -13.35
C VAL A 351 -0.61 -8.71 -13.91
N PHE A 352 -1.36 -8.09 -14.82
CA PHE A 352 -2.58 -8.61 -15.43
C PHE A 352 -2.48 -8.60 -16.97
N PRO A 353 -2.52 -9.78 -17.64
CA PRO A 353 -2.34 -11.12 -17.08
C PRO A 353 -0.99 -11.29 -16.39
N ARG A 354 -0.80 -12.40 -15.66
CA ARG A 354 0.49 -12.70 -15.01
C ARG A 354 1.68 -12.49 -15.94
N ILE A 355 2.80 -11.99 -15.41
CA ILE A 355 4.01 -11.74 -16.19
C ILE A 355 4.52 -12.98 -16.95
N SER A 356 4.35 -14.18 -16.36
CA SER A 356 4.65 -15.45 -17.02
C SER A 356 3.85 -15.68 -18.30
N ASP A 357 2.61 -15.22 -18.32
CA ASP A 357 1.71 -15.41 -19.46
C ASP A 357 2.10 -14.43 -20.57
N LEU A 358 2.42 -13.19 -20.22
CA LEU A 358 2.92 -12.17 -21.15
C LEU A 358 4.25 -12.58 -21.79
N VAL A 359 5.25 -12.98 -20.99
CA VAL A 359 6.59 -13.38 -21.48
C VAL A 359 6.52 -14.57 -22.44
N ASN A 360 5.63 -15.53 -22.16
CA ASN A 360 5.48 -16.75 -22.97
C ASN A 360 4.45 -16.62 -24.10
N GLY A 361 3.74 -15.48 -24.21
CA GLY A 361 2.68 -15.30 -25.21
C GLY A 361 1.52 -16.29 -25.03
N THR A 362 1.20 -16.63 -23.79
CA THR A 362 0.14 -17.58 -23.41
C THR A 362 -0.98 -16.88 -22.65
N THR A 363 -2.09 -17.58 -22.42
CA THR A 363 -3.19 -17.07 -21.58
C THR A 363 -3.62 -18.16 -20.63
N THR A 364 -3.58 -17.88 -19.34
CA THR A 364 -4.21 -18.72 -18.33
C THR A 364 -5.72 -18.47 -18.32
N ILE A 365 -6.53 -19.53 -18.20
CA ILE A 365 -7.98 -19.39 -18.08
C ILE A 365 -8.33 -18.53 -16.85
N GLY A 366 -9.23 -17.56 -17.03
CA GLY A 366 -9.56 -16.59 -15.99
C GLY A 366 -8.54 -15.46 -15.82
N GLU A 367 -7.64 -15.24 -16.77
CA GLU A 367 -6.76 -14.06 -16.84
C GLU A 367 -7.01 -13.32 -18.18
N HIS A 368 -8.21 -12.76 -18.34
CA HIS A 368 -8.63 -12.15 -19.61
C HIS A 368 -8.50 -10.63 -19.58
N LEU A 369 -7.75 -10.06 -20.53
CA LEU A 369 -7.68 -8.61 -20.70
C LEU A 369 -9.05 -8.01 -21.02
N PRO A 370 -9.41 -6.85 -20.44
CA PRO A 370 -10.69 -6.22 -20.73
C PRO A 370 -10.72 -5.71 -22.18
N SER A 371 -11.75 -6.10 -22.93
CA SER A 371 -11.84 -5.85 -24.38
C SER A 371 -12.87 -4.78 -24.79
N TYR A 372 -13.57 -4.18 -23.82
CA TYR A 372 -14.59 -3.15 -24.03
C TYR A 372 -14.70 -2.25 -22.79
N SER A 373 -15.42 -1.14 -22.91
CA SER A 373 -15.60 -0.19 -21.81
C SER A 373 -16.33 -0.82 -20.63
N ARG A 374 -15.69 -0.81 -19.46
CA ARG A 374 -16.23 -1.35 -18.21
C ARG A 374 -15.51 -0.77 -17.00
N GLY A 375 -16.14 -0.88 -15.84
CA GLY A 375 -15.44 -0.70 -14.57
C GLY A 375 -14.61 -1.95 -14.25
N LEU A 376 -13.52 -1.73 -13.51
CA LEU A 376 -12.80 -2.78 -12.83
C LEU A 376 -12.57 -2.36 -11.39
N GLN A 377 -12.90 -3.24 -10.45
CA GLN A 377 -12.58 -3.07 -9.04
C GLN A 377 -11.63 -4.17 -8.63
N PHE A 378 -10.63 -3.83 -7.84
CA PHE A 378 -9.70 -4.78 -7.24
C PHE A 378 -9.56 -4.48 -5.76
N LYS A 379 -9.35 -5.51 -4.94
CA LYS A 379 -8.91 -5.33 -3.56
C LYS A 379 -7.50 -5.86 -3.40
N CYS A 380 -6.64 -5.09 -2.76
CA CYS A 380 -5.36 -5.55 -2.26
C CYS A 380 -5.54 -5.98 -0.80
N SER A 381 -5.23 -7.22 -0.48
CA SER A 381 -5.18 -7.72 0.89
C SER A 381 -3.73 -7.88 1.33
N VAL A 382 -3.39 -7.38 2.51
CA VAL A 382 -2.08 -7.56 3.14
C VAL A 382 -2.23 -8.47 4.37
N ARG A 383 -1.33 -9.45 4.50
CA ARG A 383 -1.26 -10.38 5.63
C ARG A 383 0.13 -10.39 6.22
N ASP A 384 0.26 -10.33 7.54
CA ASP A 384 1.54 -10.50 8.24
C ASP A 384 1.95 -11.97 8.43
N ASN A 385 1.01 -12.89 8.30
CA ASN A 385 1.18 -14.34 8.47
C ASN A 385 1.72 -14.75 9.86
N VAL A 386 1.50 -13.93 10.89
CA VAL A 386 1.94 -14.23 12.25
C VAL A 386 1.19 -15.46 12.77
N ALA A 387 1.94 -16.44 13.26
CA ALA A 387 1.36 -17.69 13.75
C ALA A 387 0.57 -17.43 15.05
N GLY A 388 -0.63 -18.00 15.14
CA GLY A 388 -1.48 -17.88 16.32
C GLY A 388 -2.38 -16.65 16.34
N GLY A 389 -2.49 -15.92 15.22
CA GLY A 389 -3.41 -14.81 15.03
C GLY A 389 -2.85 -13.82 14.03
N GLY A 390 -2.93 -14.15 12.74
CA GLY A 390 -2.43 -13.29 11.68
C GLY A 390 -3.32 -12.07 11.50
N ALA A 391 -2.71 -10.93 11.24
CA ALA A 391 -3.45 -9.73 10.88
C ALA A 391 -3.65 -9.64 9.37
N PHE A 392 -4.78 -9.05 9.04
CA PHE A 392 -5.31 -8.86 7.70
C PHE A 392 -5.81 -7.42 7.60
N VAL A 393 -5.48 -6.77 6.50
CA VAL A 393 -6.09 -5.51 6.09
C VAL A 393 -6.34 -5.55 4.59
N ASP A 394 -7.38 -4.87 4.13
CA ASP A 394 -7.63 -4.69 2.70
C ASP A 394 -7.85 -3.23 2.30
N GLU A 395 -7.66 -2.97 1.00
CA GLU A 395 -7.98 -1.68 0.40
C GLU A 395 -8.49 -1.87 -1.03
N LEU A 396 -9.46 -1.03 -1.40
CA LEU A 396 -10.12 -1.04 -2.70
C LEU A 396 -9.40 -0.12 -3.69
N MET A 397 -9.10 -0.65 -4.87
CA MET A 397 -8.63 0.09 -6.02
C MET A 397 -9.67 0.02 -7.14
N SER A 398 -9.96 1.15 -7.77
CA SER A 398 -10.90 1.23 -8.89
C SER A 398 -10.18 1.66 -10.16
N LEU A 399 -10.56 1.09 -11.29
CA LEU A 399 -10.13 1.47 -12.63
C LEU A 399 -11.33 1.55 -13.56
N SER A 400 -11.17 2.30 -14.65
CA SER A 400 -12.10 2.23 -15.78
C SER A 400 -11.36 1.81 -17.05
N VAL A 401 -12.05 1.10 -17.94
CA VAL A 401 -11.53 0.70 -19.24
C VAL A 401 -12.19 1.57 -20.29
N ASP A 402 -11.40 2.17 -21.18
CA ASP A 402 -11.91 2.79 -22.39
C ASP A 402 -11.81 1.83 -23.57
N GLY A 403 -12.97 1.37 -24.06
CA GLY A 403 -13.10 0.49 -25.21
C GLY A 403 -12.79 1.15 -26.57
N ASN A 404 -12.62 2.48 -26.62
CA ASN A 404 -12.26 3.18 -27.86
C ASN A 404 -10.76 3.45 -27.99
N SER A 405 -10.00 3.27 -26.92
CA SER A 405 -8.54 3.35 -26.90
C SER A 405 -7.92 1.96 -26.80
N GLY A 406 -6.70 1.82 -27.31
CA GLY A 406 -5.94 0.57 -27.29
C GLY A 406 -6.13 -0.32 -28.54
N PRO A 407 -5.39 -1.44 -28.61
CA PRO A 407 -4.36 -1.83 -27.65
C PRO A 407 -3.13 -0.93 -27.73
N PHE A 408 -2.56 -0.56 -26.58
CA PHE A 408 -1.25 0.08 -26.53
C PHE A 408 -0.17 -0.99 -26.72
N VAL A 409 0.65 -0.86 -27.77
CA VAL A 409 1.52 -1.96 -28.22
C VAL A 409 2.93 -1.51 -28.55
N LEU A 410 3.93 -2.19 -27.99
CA LEU A 410 5.33 -2.08 -28.37
C LEU A 410 5.54 -2.74 -29.74
N THR A 411 5.86 -1.94 -30.74
CA THR A 411 6.01 -2.42 -32.13
C THR A 411 7.45 -2.77 -32.47
N SER A 412 8.43 -2.05 -31.93
CA SER A 412 9.86 -2.35 -32.10
C SER A 412 10.70 -1.82 -30.95
N PRO A 413 11.72 -2.57 -30.48
CA PRO A 413 12.10 -3.91 -30.91
C PRO A 413 11.19 -4.99 -30.32
N ASN A 414 10.77 -5.92 -31.18
CA ASN A 414 9.81 -6.97 -30.83
C ASN A 414 10.33 -8.37 -31.21
N GLY A 415 11.59 -8.63 -30.82
CA GLY A 415 12.43 -9.73 -31.29
C GLY A 415 13.64 -9.23 -32.11
N GLY A 416 14.38 -10.15 -32.73
CA GLY A 416 15.52 -9.79 -33.59
C GLY A 416 16.73 -9.30 -32.81
N SER A 417 17.44 -8.30 -33.35
CA SER A 417 18.63 -7.72 -32.71
C SER A 417 18.65 -6.19 -32.79
N VAL A 418 19.14 -5.56 -31.74
CA VAL A 418 19.44 -4.12 -31.68
C VAL A 418 20.88 -3.91 -31.22
N PRO A 419 21.58 -2.87 -31.72
CA PRO A 419 22.86 -2.50 -31.15
C PRO A 419 22.67 -1.91 -29.75
N ASN A 420 23.64 -2.10 -28.86
CA ASN A 420 23.79 -1.20 -27.74
C ASN A 420 24.17 0.23 -28.22
N GLY A 421 24.02 1.23 -27.35
CA GLY A 421 24.05 2.64 -27.74
C GLY A 421 22.66 3.15 -28.17
N PHE A 422 22.62 4.23 -28.96
CA PHE A 422 21.37 4.84 -29.39
C PHE A 422 20.55 3.91 -30.29
N SER A 423 19.30 3.65 -29.88
CA SER A 423 18.34 2.85 -30.63
C SER A 423 16.94 3.47 -30.57
N THR A 424 16.19 3.32 -31.66
CA THR A 424 14.80 3.76 -31.71
C THR A 424 13.87 2.69 -31.17
N ILE A 425 13.01 3.08 -30.22
CA ILE A 425 11.90 2.29 -29.71
C ILE A 425 10.61 2.88 -30.29
N THR A 426 9.72 2.04 -30.82
CA THR A 426 8.45 2.46 -31.42
C THR A 426 7.27 1.71 -30.82
N TRP A 427 6.12 2.36 -30.78
CA TRP A 427 4.88 1.82 -30.24
C TRP A 427 3.65 2.41 -30.92
N ASP A 428 2.52 1.71 -30.82
CA ASP A 428 1.22 2.24 -31.20
C ASP A 428 0.63 3.01 -30.01
N VAL A 429 0.44 4.32 -30.18
CA VAL A 429 -0.18 5.19 -29.17
C VAL A 429 -1.64 4.81 -28.94
N ALA A 430 -2.33 4.32 -29.97
CA ALA A 430 -3.70 3.79 -29.91
C ALA A 430 -4.71 4.66 -29.13
N GLY A 431 -4.64 5.99 -29.29
CA GLY A 431 -5.56 6.93 -28.62
C GLY A 431 -5.30 7.17 -27.13
N THR A 432 -4.32 6.50 -26.53
CA THR A 432 -4.01 6.61 -25.08
C THR A 432 -3.58 7.99 -24.63
N ASN A 433 -3.06 8.82 -25.54
CA ASN A 433 -2.68 10.20 -25.27
C ASN A 433 -3.85 11.20 -25.33
N GLN A 434 -5.07 10.72 -25.57
CA GLN A 434 -6.29 11.52 -25.59
C GLN A 434 -7.21 11.14 -24.43
N SER A 435 -8.17 12.01 -24.11
CA SER A 435 -9.25 11.70 -23.17
C SER A 435 -10.04 10.47 -23.64
N PRO A 436 -10.39 9.53 -22.76
CA PRO A 436 -10.28 9.63 -21.29
C PRO A 436 -8.99 9.08 -20.67
N VAL A 437 -8.10 8.43 -21.44
CA VAL A 437 -6.86 7.83 -20.90
C VAL A 437 -5.84 8.91 -20.51
N ASN A 438 -5.71 9.98 -21.29
CA ASN A 438 -4.90 11.17 -21.00
C ASN A 438 -3.41 10.90 -20.66
N CYS A 439 -2.81 9.86 -21.22
CA CYS A 439 -1.40 9.52 -21.00
C CYS A 439 -0.48 10.35 -21.91
N SER A 440 0.00 11.49 -21.44
CA SER A 440 0.85 12.41 -22.20
C SER A 440 2.29 11.93 -22.40
N SER A 441 2.81 11.13 -21.47
CA SER A 441 4.19 10.62 -21.50
C SER A 441 4.29 9.14 -21.13
N VAL A 442 5.43 8.53 -21.44
CA VAL A 442 5.74 7.12 -21.22
C VAL A 442 7.13 6.95 -20.61
N GLU A 443 7.30 5.83 -19.92
CA GLU A 443 8.59 5.31 -19.46
C GLU A 443 9.01 4.14 -20.36
N ILE A 444 10.30 4.05 -20.65
CA ILE A 444 10.89 2.97 -21.44
C ILE A 444 11.88 2.22 -20.56
N LEU A 445 11.65 0.93 -20.35
CA LEU A 445 12.45 0.08 -19.48
C LEU A 445 13.04 -1.12 -20.23
N LEU A 446 14.15 -1.63 -19.71
CA LEU A 446 14.88 -2.77 -20.23
C LEU A 446 14.95 -3.88 -19.18
N SER A 447 14.68 -5.08 -19.66
CA SER A 447 14.91 -6.36 -18.99
C SER A 447 16.08 -7.07 -19.64
N THR A 448 16.87 -7.79 -18.86
CA THR A 448 17.91 -8.72 -19.34
C THR A 448 17.61 -10.18 -18.95
N ASP A 449 16.55 -10.43 -18.19
CA ASP A 449 16.17 -11.74 -17.66
C ASP A 449 15.09 -12.46 -18.49
N GLY A 450 14.80 -11.98 -19.70
CA GLY A 450 13.75 -12.53 -20.56
C GLY A 450 12.38 -11.87 -20.39
N GLY A 451 12.27 -10.79 -19.59
CA GLY A 451 11.05 -10.00 -19.40
C GLY A 451 10.32 -10.28 -18.10
N TYR A 452 10.94 -10.97 -17.14
CA TYR A 452 10.34 -11.23 -15.83
C TYR A 452 10.49 -10.03 -14.88
N SER A 453 11.56 -9.25 -15.03
CA SER A 453 11.77 -7.99 -14.33
C SER A 453 12.35 -6.92 -15.27
N PHE A 454 12.11 -5.63 -14.95
CA PHE A 454 12.54 -4.48 -15.75
C PHE A 454 13.27 -3.44 -14.88
N PRO A 455 14.46 -3.77 -14.32
CA PRO A 455 15.15 -2.89 -13.38
C PRO A 455 15.86 -1.71 -14.05
N THR A 456 16.13 -1.75 -15.36
CA THR A 456 16.86 -0.70 -16.07
C THR A 456 15.90 0.28 -16.72
N VAL A 457 15.88 1.53 -16.25
CA VAL A 457 15.16 2.63 -16.91
C VAL A 457 16.03 3.19 -18.03
N LEU A 458 15.49 3.24 -19.26
CA LEU A 458 16.17 3.82 -20.42
C LEU A 458 15.77 5.28 -20.66
N ALA A 459 14.51 5.63 -20.40
CA ALA A 459 13.99 6.99 -20.49
C ALA A 459 12.68 7.14 -19.69
N THR A 460 12.44 8.33 -19.13
CA THR A 460 11.20 8.77 -18.50
C THR A 460 10.77 10.12 -19.09
N GLY A 461 9.55 10.60 -18.83
CA GLY A 461 9.07 11.87 -19.40
C GLY A 461 8.93 11.89 -20.92
N VAL A 462 9.00 10.74 -21.59
CA VAL A 462 9.01 10.66 -23.06
C VAL A 462 7.61 10.92 -23.58
N ALA A 463 7.43 11.92 -24.45
CA ALA A 463 6.11 12.21 -25.02
C ALA A 463 5.49 10.96 -25.68
N ASN A 464 4.21 10.70 -25.43
CA ASN A 464 3.48 9.56 -25.95
C ASN A 464 3.09 9.77 -27.43
N THR A 465 4.10 9.74 -28.31
CA THR A 465 3.98 10.05 -29.75
C THR A 465 4.30 8.86 -30.67
N GLY A 466 4.57 7.68 -30.11
CA GLY A 466 4.76 6.42 -30.86
C GLY A 466 6.21 6.09 -31.24
N SER A 467 7.17 6.94 -30.87
CA SER A 467 8.59 6.69 -31.12
C SER A 467 9.47 7.53 -30.20
N ALA A 468 10.58 6.96 -29.76
CA ALA A 468 11.66 7.67 -29.06
C ALA A 468 13.01 7.03 -29.36
N VAL A 469 14.08 7.83 -29.30
CA VAL A 469 15.45 7.32 -29.32
C VAL A 469 15.91 7.22 -27.88
N VAL A 470 16.43 6.06 -27.49
CA VAL A 470 16.95 5.78 -26.15
C VAL A 470 18.37 5.29 -26.22
N LEU A 471 19.11 5.47 -25.14
CA LEU A 471 20.45 4.92 -24.98
C LEU A 471 20.36 3.53 -24.33
N ILE A 472 20.58 2.48 -25.11
CA ILE A 472 20.68 1.11 -24.59
C ILE A 472 22.07 0.95 -23.94
N PRO A 473 22.18 0.46 -22.69
CA PRO A 473 23.46 0.21 -22.05
C PRO A 473 24.36 -0.68 -22.90
N TYR A 474 25.69 -0.51 -22.79
CA TYR A 474 26.71 -1.28 -23.52
C TYR A 474 26.88 -2.73 -23.05
N ILE A 475 25.75 -3.38 -22.73
CA ILE A 475 25.65 -4.80 -22.47
C ILE A 475 25.48 -5.57 -23.79
N THR A 476 25.76 -6.86 -23.76
CA THR A 476 25.31 -7.79 -24.81
C THR A 476 24.53 -8.93 -24.16
N THR A 477 23.41 -9.31 -24.76
CA THR A 477 22.55 -10.38 -24.25
C THR A 477 21.64 -10.89 -25.36
N THR A 478 21.20 -12.14 -25.26
CA THR A 478 20.21 -12.75 -26.16
C THR A 478 18.81 -12.80 -25.57
N THR A 479 18.63 -12.30 -24.33
CA THR A 479 17.40 -12.41 -23.55
C THR A 479 16.77 -11.06 -23.20
N ALA A 480 17.13 -9.97 -23.89
CA ALA A 480 16.56 -8.68 -23.57
C ALA A 480 15.06 -8.59 -23.90
N ARG A 481 14.32 -7.82 -23.11
CA ARG A 481 12.94 -7.37 -23.43
C ARG A 481 12.81 -5.89 -23.11
N PHE A 482 12.01 -5.19 -23.88
CA PHE A 482 11.69 -3.80 -23.64
C PHE A 482 10.27 -3.70 -23.10
N LYS A 483 10.03 -2.77 -22.17
CA LYS A 483 8.71 -2.40 -21.68
C LYS A 483 8.48 -0.93 -22.01
N ILE A 484 7.31 -0.61 -22.53
CA ILE A 484 6.78 0.75 -22.60
C ILE A 484 5.65 0.85 -21.58
N LYS A 485 5.69 1.83 -20.69
CA LYS A 485 4.69 2.01 -19.64
C LYS A 485 4.15 3.43 -19.71
N GLY A 486 2.83 3.60 -19.59
CA GLY A 486 2.26 4.93 -19.44
C GLY A 486 2.74 5.57 -18.14
N GLU A 487 3.39 6.73 -18.22
CA GLU A 487 3.91 7.40 -17.03
C GLU A 487 2.73 7.90 -16.17
N GLY A 488 2.82 7.73 -14.85
CA GLY A 488 1.71 7.99 -13.93
C GLY A 488 0.48 7.08 -14.13
N ASN A 489 0.60 6.01 -14.94
CA ASN A 489 -0.47 5.08 -15.27
C ASN A 489 -0.06 3.62 -15.00
N VAL A 490 -1.06 2.74 -14.98
CA VAL A 490 -0.87 1.31 -14.68
C VAL A 490 -0.69 0.43 -15.93
N PHE A 491 -1.03 0.94 -17.12
CA PHE A 491 -0.99 0.14 -18.35
C PHE A 491 0.40 0.18 -19.00
N PHE A 492 0.76 -0.91 -19.66
CA PHE A 492 2.05 -1.08 -20.33
C PHE A 492 1.96 -2.12 -21.45
N ASP A 493 3.03 -2.24 -22.24
CA ASP A 493 3.27 -3.40 -23.09
C ASP A 493 4.75 -3.81 -23.06
N ILE A 494 5.04 -5.07 -23.43
CA ILE A 494 6.40 -5.61 -23.51
C ILE A 494 6.68 -6.19 -24.89
N SER A 495 7.96 -6.27 -25.28
CA SER A 495 8.35 -7.06 -26.45
C SER A 495 7.82 -8.50 -26.34
N ASN A 496 7.17 -9.01 -27.38
CA ASN A 496 6.65 -10.37 -27.55
C ASN A 496 7.75 -11.44 -27.70
N SER A 497 8.95 -11.09 -28.15
CA SER A 497 10.09 -12.01 -28.23
C SER A 497 11.39 -11.42 -27.68
N ASN A 498 12.31 -12.30 -27.26
CA ASN A 498 13.63 -11.89 -26.79
C ASN A 498 14.35 -11.12 -27.91
N VAL A 499 14.95 -10.01 -27.55
CA VAL A 499 15.78 -9.18 -28.41
C VAL A 499 17.23 -9.47 -28.09
N THR A 500 18.05 -9.68 -29.12
CA THR A 500 19.50 -9.78 -28.96
C THR A 500 20.11 -8.39 -28.96
N ILE A 501 20.69 -7.97 -27.84
CA ILE A 501 21.53 -6.77 -27.81
C ILE A 501 22.92 -7.17 -28.28
N THR A 502 23.30 -6.68 -29.46
CA THR A 502 24.62 -6.87 -30.04
C THR A 502 25.50 -5.67 -29.76
N GLN A 503 26.81 -5.86 -29.84
CA GLN A 503 27.74 -4.74 -29.87
C GLN A 503 27.42 -3.85 -31.08
N GLY A 504 27.25 -2.54 -30.85
CA GLY A 504 27.07 -1.57 -31.93
C GLY A 504 28.28 -1.54 -32.86
N VAL A 505 28.04 -1.52 -34.18
CA VAL A 505 29.12 -1.38 -35.17
C VAL A 505 29.55 0.09 -35.17
N GLY A 506 30.70 0.39 -34.56
CA GLY A 506 31.19 1.75 -34.36
C GLY A 506 31.16 2.26 -32.91
N GLY A 507 31.04 1.38 -31.91
CA GLY A 507 31.24 1.77 -30.52
C GLY A 507 32.66 2.33 -30.35
N ALA A 508 32.75 3.56 -29.86
CA ALA A 508 34.01 4.21 -29.51
C ALA A 508 34.85 3.31 -28.60
N ASP A 509 36.18 3.24 -28.77
CA ASP A 509 37.02 2.56 -27.79
C ASP A 509 36.95 3.28 -26.45
N TRP A 510 37.00 4.62 -26.49
CA TRP A 510 36.92 5.52 -25.35
C TRP A 510 35.80 6.54 -25.57
N ASP A 511 34.81 6.57 -24.68
CA ASP A 511 33.66 7.50 -24.77
C ASP A 511 33.05 7.70 -23.38
N VAL A 512 33.15 8.93 -22.88
CA VAL A 512 32.62 9.33 -21.56
C VAL A 512 31.51 10.34 -21.74
N ALA A 513 30.31 9.98 -21.29
CA ALA A 513 29.12 10.79 -21.50
C ALA A 513 28.52 11.29 -20.19
N VAL A 514 27.87 12.45 -20.26
CA VAL A 514 26.97 12.91 -19.20
C VAL A 514 25.63 12.21 -19.39
N GLN A 515 25.28 11.29 -18.48
CA GLN A 515 24.03 10.53 -18.57
C GLN A 515 22.83 11.34 -18.10
N GLY A 516 23.00 12.16 -17.06
CA GLY A 516 21.92 12.93 -16.47
C GLY A 516 22.32 13.70 -15.21
N VAL A 517 21.44 14.60 -14.78
CA VAL A 517 21.54 15.27 -13.47
C VAL A 517 20.28 14.95 -12.67
N SER A 518 20.47 14.55 -11.41
CA SER A 518 19.40 14.29 -10.44
C SER A 518 19.56 15.20 -9.23
N GLY A 519 18.60 15.16 -8.29
CA GLY A 519 18.64 16.00 -7.07
C GLY A 519 18.43 17.50 -7.32
N LEU A 520 17.81 17.84 -8.45
CA LEU A 520 17.48 19.22 -8.86
C LEU A 520 16.16 19.74 -8.28
N SER A 521 15.42 18.90 -7.56
CA SER A 521 14.25 19.28 -6.79
C SER A 521 14.59 19.26 -5.30
N SER A 522 14.22 20.31 -4.56
CA SER A 522 14.14 20.20 -3.10
C SER A 522 13.17 19.07 -2.74
N ALA A 523 13.51 18.25 -1.76
CA ALA A 523 12.54 17.34 -1.15
C ALA A 523 11.51 18.20 -0.39
N GLY A 524 10.46 18.66 -1.08
CA GLY A 524 9.46 19.61 -0.56
C GLY A 524 9.52 21.00 -1.22
N CYS A 525 8.86 21.98 -0.60
CA CYS A 525 8.89 23.39 -1.00
C CYS A 525 10.15 24.08 -0.48
N GLY A 526 11.25 24.01 -1.23
CA GLY A 526 12.52 24.59 -0.81
C GLY A 526 13.34 25.18 -1.97
N THR A 527 14.35 25.95 -1.59
CA THR A 527 15.32 26.55 -2.52
C THR A 527 16.66 25.82 -2.51
N ALA A 528 16.84 24.91 -1.56
CA ALA A 528 18.03 24.09 -1.44
C ALA A 528 17.88 22.80 -2.24
N VAL A 529 18.78 22.59 -3.19
CA VAL A 529 18.88 21.36 -4.00
C VAL A 529 20.11 20.56 -3.60
N SER A 530 20.18 19.28 -3.97
CA SER A 530 21.36 18.42 -3.77
C SER A 530 21.72 17.69 -5.06
N PRO A 531 22.31 18.38 -6.04
CA PRO A 531 22.49 17.81 -7.36
C PRO A 531 23.52 16.69 -7.37
N SER A 532 23.24 15.67 -8.18
CA SER A 532 24.16 14.57 -8.48
C SER A 532 24.23 14.39 -9.99
N ILE A 533 25.43 14.26 -10.53
CA ILE A 533 25.67 14.12 -11.97
C ILE A 533 26.06 12.67 -12.24
N SER A 534 25.28 11.97 -13.06
CA SER A 534 25.61 10.63 -13.52
C SER A 534 26.51 10.71 -14.75
N ILE A 535 27.70 10.12 -14.66
CA ILE A 535 28.64 9.96 -15.77
C ILE A 535 28.70 8.49 -16.15
N VAL A 536 28.60 8.21 -17.44
CA VAL A 536 28.56 6.84 -17.97
C VAL A 536 29.69 6.62 -18.95
N ASN A 537 30.30 5.43 -18.87
CA ASN A 537 31.24 4.97 -19.89
C ASN A 537 30.45 4.33 -21.04
N LEU A 538 30.42 4.99 -22.19
CA LEU A 538 29.81 4.49 -23.41
C LEU A 538 30.85 3.81 -24.33
N GLY A 539 32.13 3.94 -24.04
CA GLY A 539 33.21 3.24 -24.73
C GLY A 539 33.34 1.79 -24.31
N ILE A 540 34.13 1.01 -25.05
CA ILE A 540 34.40 -0.40 -24.72
C ILE A 540 35.59 -0.59 -23.77
N GLN A 541 36.48 0.41 -23.67
CA GLN A 541 37.60 0.41 -22.73
C GLN A 541 37.16 0.91 -21.36
N THR A 542 37.81 0.42 -20.30
CA THR A 542 37.51 0.86 -18.93
C THR A 542 38.14 2.21 -18.66
N ILE A 543 37.33 3.19 -18.28
CA ILE A 543 37.79 4.54 -17.91
C ILE A 543 38.33 4.52 -16.48
N ALA A 544 39.56 4.97 -16.31
CA ALA A 544 40.26 5.11 -15.04
C ALA A 544 40.17 6.55 -14.51
N ASP A 545 40.11 7.56 -15.37
CA ASP A 545 40.01 8.96 -14.97
C ASP A 545 39.23 9.87 -15.95
N PHE A 546 38.55 10.87 -15.42
CA PHE A 546 37.93 11.96 -16.19
C PHE A 546 37.81 13.24 -15.36
N SER A 547 37.57 14.36 -16.04
CA SER A 547 37.34 15.67 -15.43
C SER A 547 35.90 16.13 -15.70
N LEU A 548 35.13 16.31 -14.63
CA LEU A 548 33.78 16.84 -14.65
C LEU A 548 33.82 18.35 -14.40
N THR A 549 33.21 19.16 -15.25
CA THR A 549 33.05 20.61 -15.05
C THR A 549 31.57 20.98 -15.10
N TYR A 550 31.10 21.76 -14.14
CA TYR A 550 29.71 22.24 -14.10
C TYR A 550 29.61 23.71 -13.70
N SER A 551 28.51 24.35 -14.08
CA SER A 551 28.11 25.68 -13.63
C SER A 551 26.62 25.73 -13.33
N LEU A 552 26.25 26.50 -12.29
CA LEU A 552 24.86 26.80 -11.92
C LEU A 552 24.55 28.25 -12.28
N ASN A 553 23.43 28.49 -12.98
CA ASN A 553 22.97 29.82 -13.42
C ASN A 553 24.02 30.60 -14.24
N GLY A 554 24.87 29.89 -14.99
CA GLY A 554 26.02 30.47 -15.68
C GLY A 554 27.06 31.19 -14.78
N THR A 555 27.01 31.03 -13.46
CA THR A 555 27.90 31.71 -12.50
C THR A 555 29.05 30.82 -12.01
N GLY A 556 30.26 31.05 -12.53
CA GLY A 556 31.47 30.31 -12.15
C GLY A 556 31.45 28.83 -12.57
N THR A 557 32.60 28.31 -13.01
CA THR A 557 32.73 26.88 -13.35
C THR A 557 33.52 26.17 -12.26
N THR A 558 32.96 25.07 -11.75
CA THR A 558 33.65 24.17 -10.83
C THR A 558 34.11 22.94 -11.58
N THR A 559 35.37 22.54 -11.38
CA THR A 559 35.93 21.32 -11.99
C THR A 559 36.31 20.33 -10.90
N GLN A 560 35.84 19.10 -11.04
CA GLN A 560 36.15 17.97 -10.16
C GLN A 560 36.82 16.86 -10.99
N ALA A 561 37.92 16.32 -10.47
CA ALA A 561 38.56 15.15 -11.06
C ALA A 561 37.98 13.88 -10.44
N TRP A 562 37.67 12.91 -11.29
CA TRP A 562 37.27 11.58 -10.87
C TRP A 562 38.37 10.57 -11.23
N THR A 563 38.64 9.64 -10.32
CA THR A 563 39.53 8.49 -10.57
C THR A 563 38.87 7.23 -10.04
N GLY A 564 38.94 6.13 -10.78
CA GLY A 564 38.34 4.87 -10.37
C GLY A 564 38.47 3.79 -11.43
N SER A 565 37.45 2.97 -11.56
CA SER A 565 37.33 1.98 -12.63
C SER A 565 35.88 1.96 -13.09
N LEU A 566 35.60 2.62 -14.20
CA LEU A 566 34.28 2.71 -14.82
C LEU A 566 34.28 1.79 -16.03
N SER A 567 33.82 0.56 -15.84
CA SER A 567 33.68 -0.42 -16.92
C SER A 567 32.66 0.05 -17.97
N SER A 568 32.80 -0.47 -19.20
CA SER A 568 31.85 -0.20 -20.29
C SER A 568 30.40 -0.40 -19.86
N GLY A 569 29.54 0.58 -20.16
CA GLY A 569 28.12 0.61 -19.81
C GLY A 569 27.82 0.86 -18.33
N SER A 570 28.84 1.04 -17.48
CA SER A 570 28.66 1.39 -16.07
C SER A 570 28.61 2.91 -15.92
N ALA A 571 27.83 3.35 -14.93
CA ALA A 571 27.74 4.76 -14.56
C ALA A 571 28.27 4.98 -13.15
N VAL A 572 28.69 6.22 -12.88
CA VAL A 572 29.06 6.69 -11.56
C VAL A 572 28.35 8.01 -11.29
N ASP A 573 27.69 8.08 -10.14
CA ASP A 573 27.06 9.30 -9.65
C ASP A 573 28.10 10.14 -8.89
N ILE A 574 28.30 11.36 -9.37
CA ILE A 574 29.14 12.36 -8.74
C ILE A 574 28.23 13.34 -8.00
N ALA A 575 28.08 13.12 -6.70
CA ALA A 575 27.41 14.06 -5.83
C ALA A 575 28.18 15.39 -5.82
N LEU A 576 27.48 16.50 -6.06
CA LEU A 576 28.12 17.81 -6.04
C LEU A 576 28.42 18.31 -4.61
N CYS A 577 27.91 17.60 -3.59
CA CYS A 577 28.09 17.93 -2.18
C CYS A 577 28.49 16.73 -1.31
N PRO A 578 29.23 16.96 -0.20
CA PRO A 578 29.55 15.91 0.77
C PRO A 578 28.29 15.27 1.37
N SER A 579 28.33 13.98 1.65
CA SER A 579 27.18 13.20 2.12
C SER A 579 26.59 13.74 3.43
N GLY A 580 25.38 14.29 3.37
CA GLY A 580 24.55 14.58 4.56
C GLY A 580 23.69 15.85 4.51
N ASP A 581 24.06 16.87 3.72
CA ASP A 581 23.43 18.21 3.78
C ASP A 581 22.90 18.71 2.43
N SER A 582 21.96 19.66 2.49
CA SER A 582 21.47 20.42 1.33
C SER A 582 22.60 21.25 0.72
N CYS A 583 22.76 21.15 -0.59
CA CYS A 583 24.01 21.43 -1.29
C CYS A 583 24.16 22.91 -1.70
N VAL A 584 23.08 23.47 -2.25
CA VAL A 584 23.07 24.84 -2.76
C VAL A 584 21.67 25.41 -2.60
N ASP A 585 21.56 26.47 -1.80
CA ASP A 585 20.38 27.33 -1.78
C ASP A 585 20.46 28.30 -2.96
N LEU A 586 19.58 28.11 -3.95
CA LEU A 586 19.59 28.88 -5.19
C LEU A 586 18.60 30.07 -5.16
N GLY A 587 17.79 30.17 -4.11
CA GLY A 587 16.64 31.09 -4.04
C GLY A 587 15.57 30.79 -5.08
N ASN A 588 14.40 31.42 -5.00
CA ASN A 588 13.29 31.13 -5.92
C ASN A 588 13.63 31.49 -7.37
N GLY A 589 13.18 30.64 -8.30
CA GLY A 589 13.19 30.95 -9.72
C GLY A 589 13.55 29.77 -10.59
N THR A 590 13.64 30.05 -11.90
CA THR A 590 14.19 29.11 -12.86
C THR A 590 15.71 29.20 -12.82
N HIS A 591 16.34 28.03 -12.73
CA HIS A 591 17.77 27.85 -12.70
C HIS A 591 18.22 26.94 -13.83
N ASP A 592 19.46 27.12 -14.26
CA ASP A 592 20.15 26.25 -15.20
C ASP A 592 21.33 25.55 -14.53
N ILE A 593 21.57 24.30 -14.93
CA ILE A 593 22.83 23.62 -14.68
C ILE A 593 23.41 23.18 -16.02
N ASP A 594 24.63 23.65 -16.28
CA ASP A 594 25.45 23.22 -17.41
C ASP A 594 26.53 22.27 -16.89
N VAL A 595 26.68 21.14 -17.56
CA VAL A 595 27.62 20.09 -17.22
C VAL A 595 28.43 19.73 -18.45
N SER A 596 29.72 19.51 -18.25
CA SER A 596 30.63 18.97 -19.26
C SER A 596 31.58 17.95 -18.65
N VAL A 597 31.91 16.89 -19.39
CA VAL A 597 32.90 15.89 -18.99
C VAL A 597 33.99 15.78 -20.04
N VAL A 598 35.23 15.62 -19.59
CA VAL A 598 36.39 15.45 -20.46
C VAL A 598 37.20 14.25 -19.97
N LEU A 599 37.41 13.26 -20.83
CA LEU A 599 38.26 12.12 -20.54
C LEU A 599 39.71 12.58 -20.31
N ALA A 600 40.39 12.02 -19.31
CA ALA A 600 41.78 12.41 -19.09
C ALA A 600 42.72 11.71 -20.10
N SER A 601 43.83 12.36 -20.43
CA SER A 601 44.75 11.93 -21.49
C SER A 601 45.43 10.57 -21.24
N SER A 602 45.25 9.98 -20.06
CA SER A 602 45.67 8.61 -19.72
C SER A 602 44.94 7.56 -20.56
N ASP A 603 43.69 7.86 -20.90
CA ASP A 603 42.66 6.95 -21.35
C ASP A 603 42.22 7.29 -22.78
N GLY A 604 43.14 7.25 -23.75
CA GLY A 604 42.81 7.51 -25.16
C GLY A 604 42.20 8.89 -25.44
N ASP A 605 41.60 9.05 -26.63
CA ASP A 605 40.80 10.22 -26.99
C ASP A 605 39.33 9.80 -26.98
N ASP A 606 38.48 10.62 -26.34
CA ASP A 606 37.04 10.47 -26.41
C ASP A 606 36.56 10.61 -27.87
N GLU A 607 35.96 9.55 -28.41
CA GLU A 607 35.58 9.49 -29.81
C GLU A 607 34.19 10.09 -30.11
N ASP A 608 33.36 10.38 -29.09
CA ASP A 608 32.04 11.02 -29.25
C ASP A 608 31.84 12.22 -28.32
N LEU A 609 32.51 13.32 -28.67
CA LEU A 609 32.41 14.60 -27.96
C LEU A 609 30.99 15.21 -27.90
N SER A 610 30.01 14.66 -28.64
CA SER A 610 28.65 15.21 -28.68
C SER A 610 27.81 14.90 -27.44
N ASN A 611 28.22 13.89 -26.67
CA ASN A 611 27.53 13.41 -25.47
C ASN A 611 28.20 13.88 -24.15
N ASN A 612 29.28 14.65 -24.27
CA ASN A 612 30.07 15.16 -23.16
C ASN A 612 29.44 16.35 -22.46
N GLN A 613 28.30 16.87 -22.93
CA GLN A 613 27.68 18.06 -22.39
C GLN A 613 26.19 17.87 -22.18
N LEU A 614 25.68 18.40 -21.07
CA LEU A 614 24.27 18.44 -20.75
C LEU A 614 23.94 19.80 -20.14
N SER A 615 22.85 20.42 -20.61
CA SER A 615 22.28 21.62 -20.00
C SER A 615 20.83 21.33 -19.67
N THR A 616 20.41 21.59 -18.43
CA THR A 616 19.01 21.41 -18.02
C THR A 616 18.55 22.57 -17.15
N GLN A 617 17.25 22.87 -17.22
CA GLN A 617 16.60 23.86 -16.37
C GLN A 617 15.73 23.21 -15.32
N PHE A 618 15.67 23.82 -14.15
CA PHE A 618 14.81 23.42 -13.05
C PHE A 618 14.28 24.66 -12.34
N VAL A 619 13.26 24.50 -11.52
CA VAL A 619 12.68 25.59 -10.74
C VAL A 619 12.84 25.25 -9.27
N THR A 620 13.30 26.19 -8.47
CA THR A 620 13.19 26.09 -7.02
C THR A 620 12.22 27.13 -6.49
N LEU A 621 11.50 26.77 -5.43
CA LEU A 621 10.47 27.60 -4.84
C LEU A 621 10.44 27.40 -3.32
N SER A 622 10.76 28.46 -2.59
CA SER A 622 10.45 28.64 -1.18
C SER A 622 8.95 28.87 -1.07
N GLY A 623 8.30 27.90 -0.45
CA GLY A 623 6.87 27.82 -0.30
C GLY A 623 6.53 26.88 0.83
N GLU A 624 5.24 26.62 1.00
CA GLU A 624 4.76 25.57 1.88
C GLU A 624 3.87 24.62 1.08
N GLN A 625 3.89 23.35 1.47
CA GLN A 625 2.97 22.39 0.89
C GLN A 625 1.55 22.75 1.33
N ALA A 626 0.62 22.77 0.39
CA ALA A 626 -0.79 23.00 0.65
C ALA A 626 -1.59 21.80 0.16
N THR A 627 -2.43 21.25 1.03
CA THR A 627 -3.26 20.08 0.75
C THR A 627 -4.73 20.45 0.88
N LEU A 628 -5.49 20.30 -0.21
CA LEU A 628 -6.93 20.50 -0.26
C LEU A 628 -7.61 19.13 -0.25
N THR A 629 -8.37 18.87 0.80
CA THR A 629 -9.27 17.73 0.92
C THR A 629 -10.68 18.22 0.62
N LEU A 630 -11.34 17.64 -0.39
CA LEU A 630 -12.68 18.02 -0.84
C LEU A 630 -13.59 16.80 -0.89
N LEU A 631 -14.62 16.77 -0.05
CA LEU A 631 -15.71 15.79 -0.11
C LEU A 631 -16.85 16.35 -0.96
N THR A 632 -17.13 15.76 -2.11
CA THR A 632 -18.27 16.18 -2.95
C THR A 632 -19.60 15.89 -2.27
N ASP A 633 -20.63 16.64 -2.63
CA ASP A 633 -22.00 16.35 -2.23
C ASP A 633 -22.68 15.40 -3.25
N ASN A 634 -24.01 15.45 -3.40
CA ASN A 634 -24.72 14.62 -4.38
C ASN A 634 -24.56 15.07 -5.84
N TYR A 635 -24.04 16.27 -6.07
CA TYR A 635 -23.87 16.88 -7.39
C TYR A 635 -22.42 17.34 -7.55
N PRO A 636 -21.47 16.42 -7.74
CA PRO A 636 -20.05 16.75 -7.82
C PRO A 636 -19.67 17.59 -9.06
N GLY A 637 -20.49 17.56 -10.12
CA GLY A 637 -20.19 18.14 -11.43
C GLY A 637 -20.32 19.66 -11.50
N GLU A 638 -20.83 20.28 -10.45
CA GLU A 638 -20.99 21.72 -10.32
C GLU A 638 -19.91 22.35 -9.44
N THR A 639 -19.20 21.56 -8.63
CA THR A 639 -18.10 22.04 -7.79
C THR A 639 -16.79 22.13 -8.57
N THR A 640 -16.22 23.33 -8.60
CA THR A 640 -14.86 23.61 -9.07
C THR A 640 -14.16 24.51 -8.06
N TRP A 641 -12.84 24.61 -8.11
CA TRP A 641 -12.14 25.57 -7.28
C TRP A 641 -10.85 26.07 -7.94
N THR A 642 -10.40 27.24 -7.50
CA THR A 642 -9.15 27.87 -7.94
C THR A 642 -8.48 28.54 -6.76
N VAL A 643 -7.15 28.46 -6.69
CA VAL A 643 -6.32 29.32 -5.85
C VAL A 643 -5.69 30.38 -6.73
N THR A 644 -5.87 31.64 -6.36
CA THR A 644 -5.29 32.80 -7.05
C THR A 644 -4.30 33.52 -6.16
N ASP A 645 -3.19 33.99 -6.74
CA ASP A 645 -2.21 34.82 -6.03
C ASP A 645 -2.71 36.27 -5.84
N ALA A 646 -1.96 37.08 -5.09
CA ALA A 646 -2.27 38.49 -4.87
C ALA A 646 -2.34 39.35 -6.16
N ASN A 647 -1.84 38.87 -7.29
CA ASN A 647 -1.94 39.53 -8.60
C ASN A 647 -3.17 39.08 -9.39
N GLY A 648 -3.97 38.15 -8.87
CA GLY A 648 -5.13 37.56 -9.52
C GLY A 648 -4.78 36.46 -10.54
N ALA A 649 -3.55 35.95 -10.54
CA ALA A 649 -3.17 34.82 -11.38
C ALA A 649 -3.56 33.51 -10.70
N THR A 650 -4.26 32.63 -11.43
CA THR A 650 -4.56 31.27 -10.95
C THR A 650 -3.29 30.44 -10.90
N VAL A 651 -2.95 29.94 -9.71
CA VAL A 651 -1.75 29.13 -9.45
C VAL A 651 -2.06 27.66 -9.19
N TRP A 652 -3.31 27.33 -8.87
CA TRP A 652 -3.79 25.97 -8.63
C TRP A 652 -5.30 25.90 -8.86
N SER A 653 -5.83 24.78 -9.34
CA SER A 653 -7.27 24.63 -9.63
C SER A 653 -7.69 23.18 -9.74
N GLY A 654 -8.96 22.88 -9.51
CA GLY A 654 -9.52 21.53 -9.63
C GLY A 654 -11.03 21.50 -9.91
N GLY A 655 -11.55 20.29 -10.10
CA GLY A 655 -12.91 20.03 -10.59
C GLY A 655 -13.06 20.25 -12.11
N ALA A 656 -14.23 20.07 -12.69
CA ALA A 656 -15.45 19.56 -12.06
C ALA A 656 -15.35 18.06 -11.75
N TYR A 657 -16.03 17.61 -10.69
CA TYR A 657 -15.93 16.24 -10.21
C TYR A 657 -17.07 15.35 -10.75
N SER A 658 -16.85 14.04 -10.82
CA SER A 658 -17.78 13.12 -11.48
C SER A 658 -18.53 12.21 -10.52
N THR A 659 -18.05 12.03 -9.28
CA THR A 659 -18.61 11.08 -8.32
C THR A 659 -19.09 11.79 -7.06
N ALA A 660 -20.35 11.55 -6.70
CA ALA A 660 -20.98 12.10 -5.51
C ALA A 660 -20.40 11.46 -4.24
N GLN A 661 -20.41 12.19 -3.12
CA GLN A 661 -19.95 11.69 -1.82
C GLN A 661 -18.54 11.08 -1.85
N THR A 662 -17.64 11.68 -2.63
CA THR A 662 -16.27 11.19 -2.83
C THR A 662 -15.30 12.24 -2.33
N GLU A 663 -14.33 11.81 -1.55
CA GLU A 663 -13.23 12.65 -1.09
C GLU A 663 -12.13 12.68 -2.15
N TYR A 664 -11.69 13.89 -2.51
CA TYR A 664 -10.59 14.18 -3.39
C TYR A 664 -9.52 14.91 -2.58
N VAL A 665 -8.30 14.38 -2.57
CA VAL A 665 -7.16 15.02 -1.90
C VAL A 665 -6.18 15.47 -2.97
N GLU A 666 -5.97 16.77 -3.04
CA GLU A 666 -5.07 17.42 -3.99
C GLU A 666 -3.96 18.12 -3.18
N THR A 667 -2.70 17.99 -3.61
CA THR A 667 -1.57 18.62 -2.93
C THR A 667 -0.71 19.39 -3.92
N THR A 668 -0.27 20.58 -3.56
CA THR A 668 0.63 21.40 -4.37
C THR A 668 1.64 22.15 -3.51
N CYS A 669 2.69 22.68 -4.13
CA CYS A 669 3.58 23.63 -3.50
C CYS A 669 3.15 25.06 -3.86
N LEU A 670 2.84 25.87 -2.86
CA LEU A 670 2.51 27.29 -3.04
C LEU A 670 3.63 28.14 -2.45
N ALA A 671 4.03 29.19 -3.17
CA ALA A 671 5.04 30.12 -2.69
C ALA A 671 4.60 30.79 -1.38
N ILE A 672 5.55 31.28 -0.58
CA ILE A 672 5.22 32.15 0.55
C ILE A 672 4.51 33.41 0.01
N GLY A 673 3.33 33.71 0.54
CA GLY A 673 2.48 34.76 0.01
C GLY A 673 1.02 34.57 0.36
N CYS A 674 0.21 35.57 0.01
CA CYS A 674 -1.23 35.53 0.22
C CYS A 674 -1.96 35.13 -1.06
N TYR A 675 -2.99 34.32 -0.85
CA TYR A 675 -3.78 33.67 -1.86
C TYR A 675 -5.27 33.79 -1.54
N THR A 676 -6.09 33.55 -2.56
CA THR A 676 -7.53 33.37 -2.40
C THR A 676 -7.93 32.02 -2.98
N LEU A 677 -8.43 31.13 -2.13
CA LEU A 677 -9.15 29.92 -2.56
C LEU A 677 -10.59 30.31 -2.87
N SER A 678 -10.99 30.16 -4.12
CA SER A 678 -12.36 30.33 -4.60
C SER A 678 -12.94 28.96 -4.93
N VAL A 679 -13.93 28.51 -4.15
CA VAL A 679 -14.72 27.31 -4.44
C VAL A 679 -16.03 27.75 -5.10
N MET A 680 -16.32 27.21 -6.26
CA MET A 680 -17.44 27.61 -7.11
C MET A 680 -18.41 26.46 -7.28
N ASP A 681 -19.69 26.77 -7.17
CA ASP A 681 -20.81 25.87 -7.47
C ASP A 681 -21.66 26.49 -8.59
N SER A 682 -21.75 25.79 -9.72
CA SER A 682 -22.46 26.29 -10.89
C SER A 682 -23.98 26.33 -10.76
N TYR A 683 -24.58 25.60 -9.81
CA TYR A 683 -26.03 25.56 -9.60
C TYR A 683 -26.52 26.58 -8.57
N GLY A 684 -25.69 26.90 -7.59
CA GLY A 684 -25.84 27.99 -6.63
C GLY A 684 -26.48 27.59 -5.31
N ASP A 685 -26.38 26.32 -4.89
CA ASP A 685 -26.75 25.81 -3.55
C ASP A 685 -25.53 25.39 -2.72
N GLY A 686 -24.32 25.63 -3.22
CA GLY A 686 -23.06 25.37 -2.53
C GLY A 686 -22.63 23.93 -2.70
N MET A 687 -22.17 23.31 -1.61
CA MET A 687 -21.89 21.87 -1.56
C MET A 687 -22.89 21.20 -0.64
N THR A 688 -24.18 21.48 -0.82
CA THR A 688 -25.22 20.75 -0.12
C THR A 688 -26.48 20.56 -0.93
N TYR A 689 -26.88 19.29 -1.10
CA TYR A 689 -28.11 18.94 -1.76
C TYR A 689 -28.83 17.78 -1.07
N GLY A 690 -30.12 17.97 -0.80
CA GLY A 690 -30.99 16.91 -0.28
C GLY A 690 -30.66 16.44 1.14
N GLY A 691 -30.05 17.31 1.97
CA GLY A 691 -29.61 16.99 3.34
C GLY A 691 -28.27 16.25 3.40
N VAL A 692 -27.59 16.14 2.27
CA VAL A 692 -26.22 15.66 2.15
C VAL A 692 -25.33 16.87 1.93
N THR A 693 -24.26 16.98 2.72
CA THR A 693 -23.37 18.12 2.72
C THR A 693 -21.97 17.61 2.41
N GLY A 694 -21.36 18.15 1.35
CA GLY A 694 -19.96 18.01 1.05
C GLY A 694 -19.10 18.85 2.00
N ASN A 695 -17.79 18.76 1.83
CA ASN A 695 -16.83 19.50 2.64
C ASN A 695 -15.64 19.93 1.78
N TYR A 696 -14.94 20.96 2.20
CA TYR A 696 -13.56 21.17 1.78
C TYR A 696 -12.73 21.75 2.92
N GLU A 697 -11.48 21.35 2.99
CA GLU A 697 -10.49 21.81 3.94
C GLU A 697 -9.14 21.92 3.25
N LEU A 698 -8.53 23.09 3.33
CA LEU A 698 -7.17 23.38 2.87
C LEU A 698 -6.28 23.50 4.10
N VAL A 699 -5.21 22.71 4.14
CA VAL A 699 -4.21 22.75 5.22
C VAL A 699 -2.82 23.05 4.66
N ASP A 700 -1.95 23.63 5.49
CA ASP A 700 -0.50 23.70 5.22
C ASP A 700 0.24 22.40 5.60
N GLU A 701 1.55 22.37 5.41
CA GLU A 701 2.44 21.25 5.72
C GLU A 701 2.42 20.86 7.22
N SER A 702 2.11 21.81 8.11
CA SER A 702 1.99 21.57 9.56
C SER A 702 0.62 21.01 9.97
N GLY A 703 -0.33 20.95 9.04
CA GLY A 703 -1.73 20.60 9.30
C GLY A 703 -2.57 21.78 9.82
N THR A 704 -2.09 23.01 9.72
CA THR A 704 -2.88 24.20 10.07
C THR A 704 -3.92 24.44 8.97
N VAL A 705 -5.18 24.60 9.37
CA VAL A 705 -6.28 24.88 8.44
C VAL A 705 -6.19 26.30 7.92
N LEU A 706 -5.89 26.43 6.63
CA LEU A 706 -5.79 27.69 5.88
C LEU A 706 -7.16 28.16 5.37
N ALA A 707 -8.01 27.22 4.94
CA ALA A 707 -9.38 27.50 4.52
C ALA A 707 -10.26 26.27 4.75
N GLN A 708 -11.53 26.47 5.07
CA GLN A 708 -12.49 25.38 5.23
C GLN A 708 -13.90 25.84 4.91
N ILE A 709 -14.78 24.91 4.56
CA ILE A 709 -16.18 25.21 4.26
C ILE A 709 -16.90 25.86 5.45
N VAL A 710 -17.88 26.71 5.15
CA VAL A 710 -18.79 27.24 6.18
C VAL A 710 -19.73 26.14 6.66
N ALA A 711 -20.00 26.10 7.98
CA ALA A 711 -20.89 25.13 8.59
C ALA A 711 -22.26 25.06 7.88
N GLY A 712 -22.59 23.88 7.32
CA GLY A 712 -23.83 23.61 6.60
C GLY A 712 -23.70 23.51 5.08
N GLY A 713 -22.54 23.86 4.50
CA GLY A 713 -22.20 23.60 3.09
C GLY A 713 -22.85 24.50 2.05
N ASP A 714 -23.87 25.28 2.41
CA ASP A 714 -24.52 26.25 1.52
C ASP A 714 -23.75 27.58 1.52
N PHE A 715 -23.05 27.85 0.41
CA PHE A 715 -22.38 29.12 0.14
C PHE A 715 -22.91 29.80 -1.13
N GLY A 716 -24.05 29.34 -1.66
CA GLY A 716 -24.53 29.75 -2.97
C GLY A 716 -23.55 29.36 -4.08
N SER A 717 -23.28 30.26 -5.03
CA SER A 717 -22.47 29.93 -6.21
C SER A 717 -20.95 30.03 -6.02
N GLN A 718 -20.48 30.66 -4.94
CA GLN A 718 -19.05 30.89 -4.72
C GLN A 718 -18.72 31.16 -3.24
N ALA A 719 -17.66 30.52 -2.75
CA ALA A 719 -17.03 30.80 -1.47
C ALA A 719 -15.56 31.19 -1.70
N ASP A 720 -15.18 32.37 -1.22
CA ASP A 720 -13.80 32.85 -1.27
C ASP A 720 -13.18 32.85 0.13
N HIS A 721 -11.98 32.29 0.24
CA HIS A 721 -11.17 32.26 1.45
C HIS A 721 -9.80 32.86 1.17
N GLU A 722 -9.50 33.97 1.83
CA GLU A 722 -8.15 34.54 1.81
C GLU A 722 -7.28 33.83 2.85
N PHE A 723 -6.11 33.36 2.43
CA PHE A 723 -5.12 32.76 3.32
C PHE A 723 -3.72 33.24 2.93
N CYS A 724 -2.78 33.21 3.87
CA CYS A 724 -1.38 33.49 3.60
C CYS A 724 -0.53 32.34 4.11
N LEU A 725 0.47 31.97 3.33
CA LEU A 725 1.55 31.10 3.75
C LEU A 725 2.70 32.00 4.21
N GLU A 726 3.20 31.76 5.41
CA GLU A 726 4.28 32.50 6.05
C GLU A 726 5.33 31.52 6.55
N LEU A 727 6.61 31.87 6.53
CA LEU A 727 7.65 31.00 7.06
C LEU A 727 7.41 30.75 8.56
N ALA A 728 7.49 29.49 8.98
CA ALA A 728 7.38 29.10 10.38
C ALA A 728 8.32 29.94 11.28
N GLY A 729 7.73 30.59 12.29
CA GLY A 729 8.43 31.44 13.22
C GLY A 729 9.47 30.68 14.08
N ILE A 730 10.71 31.16 14.11
CA ILE A 730 11.73 30.67 15.05
C ILE A 730 11.48 31.37 16.39
N TYR A 731 10.96 30.64 17.37
CA TYR A 731 10.73 31.16 18.73
C TYR A 731 12.05 31.20 19.51
N GLY A 732 12.45 32.39 19.95
CA GLY A 732 13.62 32.57 20.80
C GLY A 732 13.65 33.93 21.47
N CYS A 733 14.51 34.11 22.47
CA CYS A 733 14.67 35.43 23.05
C CYS A 733 15.45 36.32 22.07
N MET A 734 14.90 37.49 21.75
CA MET A 734 15.48 38.43 20.79
C MET A 734 16.34 39.52 21.45
N GLU A 735 16.46 39.52 22.78
CA GLU A 735 17.22 40.48 23.55
C GLU A 735 18.67 40.00 23.70
N LEU A 736 19.62 40.76 23.14
CA LEU A 736 21.06 40.43 23.12
C LEU A 736 21.65 40.14 24.51
N ASP A 737 21.04 40.70 25.56
CA ASP A 737 21.53 40.63 26.94
C ASP A 737 20.97 39.43 27.72
N ALA A 738 20.14 38.60 27.08
CA ALA A 738 19.57 37.40 27.69
C ALA A 738 20.48 36.17 27.48
N CYS A 739 20.52 35.30 28.49
CA CYS A 739 21.26 34.03 28.47
C CYS A 739 20.75 33.01 27.46
N ASN A 740 19.52 33.17 26.99
CA ASN A 740 18.92 32.35 25.94
C ASN A 740 18.63 33.16 24.66
N TYR A 741 19.42 34.21 24.40
CA TYR A 741 19.37 34.95 23.15
C TYR A 741 19.59 34.01 21.95
N ASP A 742 18.67 34.05 20.99
CA ASP A 742 18.79 33.36 19.72
C ASP A 742 18.83 34.39 18.58
N PRO A 743 19.98 34.54 17.89
CA PRO A 743 20.11 35.48 16.78
C PRO A 743 19.26 35.14 15.55
N ASN A 744 18.68 33.94 15.48
CA ASN A 744 17.81 33.51 14.40
C ASN A 744 16.31 33.59 14.77
N ALA A 745 15.98 34.00 15.99
CA ALA A 745 14.59 34.13 16.42
C ALA A 745 13.86 35.19 15.59
N THR A 746 12.72 34.80 15.01
CA THR A 746 11.81 35.70 14.31
C THR A 746 10.58 36.04 15.14
N ASP A 747 10.32 35.28 16.21
CA ASP A 747 9.23 35.50 17.17
C ASP A 747 9.71 35.50 18.63
N PRO A 748 9.15 36.38 19.49
CA PRO A 748 9.62 36.55 20.86
C PRO A 748 9.22 35.38 21.76
N ALA A 749 10.22 34.73 22.37
CA ALA A 749 10.06 33.80 23.50
C ALA A 749 10.44 34.46 24.84
N THR A 750 10.25 33.73 25.95
CA THR A 750 10.63 34.24 27.28
C THR A 750 12.14 34.38 27.40
N CYS A 751 12.63 35.59 27.68
CA CYS A 751 14.04 35.88 27.92
C CYS A 751 14.47 35.53 29.35
N ILE A 752 15.60 34.84 29.49
CA ILE A 752 16.24 34.49 30.75
C ILE A 752 17.45 35.39 30.93
N TYR A 753 17.52 36.13 32.04
CA TYR A 753 18.65 37.01 32.35
C TYR A 753 19.49 36.44 33.50
N PRO A 754 20.79 36.77 33.57
CA PRO A 754 21.61 36.36 34.70
C PRO A 754 21.15 37.05 35.98
N SER A 755 21.44 36.44 37.14
CA SER A 755 21.23 37.09 38.44
C SER A 755 22.14 38.31 38.61
N GLU A 756 21.64 39.37 39.26
CA GLU A 756 22.41 40.61 39.52
C GLU A 756 23.80 40.30 40.09
N GLY A 757 24.86 40.78 39.41
CA GLY A 757 26.27 40.55 39.79
C GLY A 757 26.91 39.27 39.23
N PHE A 758 26.20 38.51 38.38
CA PHE A 758 26.70 37.29 37.73
C PHE A 758 26.55 37.36 36.21
N ASP A 759 27.34 36.56 35.48
CA ASP A 759 27.10 36.27 34.07
C ASP A 759 26.14 35.07 33.88
N CYS A 760 25.86 34.73 32.62
CA CYS A 760 24.94 33.65 32.25
C CYS A 760 25.42 32.24 32.62
N ASP A 761 26.69 32.09 32.98
CA ASP A 761 27.27 30.84 33.47
C ASP A 761 27.29 30.79 35.01
N GLY A 762 26.76 31.82 35.68
CA GLY A 762 26.72 31.92 37.14
C GLY A 762 28.06 32.31 37.76
N VAL A 763 28.97 32.94 37.01
CA VAL A 763 30.25 33.44 37.50
C VAL A 763 30.07 34.88 37.99
N SER A 764 30.59 35.18 39.19
CA SER A 764 30.52 36.55 39.74
C SER A 764 31.34 37.51 38.89
N LEU A 765 30.73 38.62 38.48
CA LEU A 765 31.39 39.73 37.77
C LEU A 765 32.25 40.59 38.69
N CYS A 766 32.21 40.33 40.00
CA CYS A 766 32.90 41.10 41.03
C CYS A 766 33.57 40.18 42.06
N PRO A 767 34.54 39.36 41.65
CA PRO A 767 35.15 38.34 42.52
C PRO A 767 35.91 38.92 43.74
N LEU A 768 36.11 40.24 43.78
CA LEU A 768 36.77 40.96 44.88
C LEU A 768 35.80 41.54 45.92
N ASP A 769 34.49 41.44 45.69
CA ASP A 769 33.46 41.70 46.71
C ASP A 769 33.23 40.41 47.52
N LEU A 770 34.05 40.26 48.57
CA LEU A 770 34.11 39.04 49.36
C LEU A 770 32.90 38.84 50.27
N ASN A 771 32.14 39.91 50.53
CA ASN A 771 30.94 39.85 51.35
C ASN A 771 29.63 39.92 50.54
N SER A 772 29.75 40.03 49.21
CA SER A 772 28.65 40.01 48.24
C SER A 772 27.60 41.11 48.46
N ASN A 773 28.03 42.30 48.87
CA ASN A 773 27.14 43.45 49.08
C ASN A 773 27.07 44.43 47.88
N GLY A 774 27.76 44.12 46.79
CA GLY A 774 27.81 44.89 45.55
C GLY A 774 28.92 45.94 45.50
N TYR A 775 29.81 46.02 46.50
CA TYR A 775 30.88 47.01 46.56
C TYR A 775 32.19 46.37 47.05
N VAL A 776 33.32 46.74 46.42
CA VAL A 776 34.64 46.45 46.99
C VAL A 776 35.04 47.59 47.93
N GLU A 777 34.92 47.39 49.23
CA GLU A 777 35.08 48.45 50.22
C GLU A 777 35.97 48.06 51.41
N VAL A 778 35.96 48.90 52.46
CA VAL A 778 36.76 48.65 53.68
C VAL A 778 36.43 47.28 54.27
N SER A 779 35.18 46.86 54.19
CA SER A 779 34.68 45.57 54.66
C SER A 779 35.46 44.40 54.05
N ASP A 780 35.64 44.38 52.72
CA ASP A 780 36.37 43.34 51.99
C ASP A 780 37.86 43.39 52.25
N LEU A 781 38.43 44.61 52.33
CA LEU A 781 39.83 44.78 52.71
C LEU A 781 40.10 44.26 54.12
N LEU A 782 39.17 44.46 55.06
CA LEU A 782 39.28 43.92 56.42
C LEU A 782 39.19 42.39 56.45
N MET A 783 38.44 41.77 55.53
CA MET A 783 38.41 40.31 55.40
C MET A 783 39.77 39.78 54.96
N ILE A 784 40.39 40.34 53.90
CA ILE A 784 41.76 39.97 53.50
C ILE A 784 42.76 40.21 54.63
N LEU A 785 42.70 41.38 55.28
CA LEU A 785 43.64 41.71 56.36
C LEU A 785 43.48 40.79 57.58
N SER A 786 42.28 40.25 57.82
CA SER A 786 42.04 39.29 58.89
C SER A 786 42.72 37.94 58.65
N ASP A 787 42.88 37.55 57.38
CA ASP A 787 43.57 36.33 56.96
C ASP A 787 45.03 36.58 56.56
N PHE A 788 45.54 37.81 56.69
CA PHE A 788 46.86 38.16 56.19
C PHE A 788 47.99 37.32 56.83
N GLY A 789 48.77 36.64 55.99
CA GLY A 789 49.81 35.70 56.40
C GLY A 789 49.32 34.24 56.54
N CYS A 790 48.06 33.96 56.22
CA CYS A 790 47.57 32.60 56.02
C CYS A 790 48.29 31.94 54.84
N ALA A 791 48.63 30.65 54.97
CA ALA A 791 49.51 29.94 54.02
C ALA A 791 48.89 28.67 53.40
N VAL A 792 47.67 28.27 53.82
CA VAL A 792 46.94 27.11 53.26
C VAL A 792 45.43 27.30 53.52
N ASP A 793 44.59 26.94 52.55
CA ASP A 793 43.11 26.94 52.63
C ASP A 793 42.51 28.29 53.09
N CYS A 794 43.08 29.39 52.61
CA CYS A 794 42.67 30.73 53.01
C CYS A 794 41.43 31.18 52.23
N VAL A 795 40.38 31.59 52.94
CA VAL A 795 39.10 32.01 52.33
C VAL A 795 39.25 33.31 51.54
N SER A 796 40.22 34.14 51.93
CA SER A 796 40.46 35.47 51.35
C SER A 796 41.63 35.51 50.34
N ASP A 797 42.07 34.35 49.84
CA ASP A 797 43.04 34.25 48.74
C ASP A 797 42.34 34.53 47.40
N VAL A 798 42.41 35.79 46.97
CA VAL A 798 41.70 36.26 45.77
C VAL A 798 42.45 36.00 44.47
N ASN A 799 43.73 35.60 44.55
CA ASN A 799 44.56 35.33 43.39
C ASN A 799 44.72 33.83 43.11
N GLY A 800 44.37 32.99 44.09
CA GLY A 800 44.33 31.53 43.98
C GLY A 800 45.70 30.84 44.12
N ASP A 801 46.70 31.51 44.68
CA ASP A 801 48.05 30.95 44.89
C ASP A 801 48.19 30.13 46.18
N GLY A 802 47.14 30.06 46.99
CA GLY A 802 47.01 29.31 48.23
C GLY A 802 47.43 30.07 49.49
N ALA A 803 47.84 31.35 49.39
CA ALA A 803 48.26 32.15 50.53
C ALA A 803 47.69 33.58 50.47
N VAL A 804 47.45 34.20 51.63
CA VAL A 804 47.05 35.61 51.69
C VAL A 804 48.26 36.47 51.96
N THR A 805 48.73 37.14 50.90
CA THR A 805 49.94 37.95 50.91
C THR A 805 49.65 39.41 50.57
N VAL A 806 50.71 40.20 50.42
CA VAL A 806 50.58 41.59 49.93
C VAL A 806 49.96 41.62 48.53
N ALA A 807 50.12 40.57 47.72
CA ALA A 807 49.53 40.52 46.38
C ALA A 807 48.00 40.57 46.43
N ASP A 808 47.38 39.83 47.35
CA ASP A 808 45.93 39.77 47.56
C ASP A 808 45.38 41.10 48.06
N VAL A 809 46.08 41.72 49.01
CA VAL A 809 45.75 43.07 49.50
C VAL A 809 45.82 44.09 48.35
N LEU A 810 46.83 44.00 47.50
CA LEU A 810 46.98 44.90 46.35
C LEU A 810 45.88 44.69 45.31
N LEU A 811 45.37 43.47 45.14
CA LEU A 811 44.26 43.17 44.24
C LEU A 811 42.96 43.83 44.71
N ILE A 812 42.58 43.70 45.99
CA ILE A 812 41.42 44.45 46.51
C ILE A 812 41.64 45.95 46.45
N LEU A 813 42.83 46.45 46.80
CA LEU A 813 43.11 47.88 46.73
C LEU A 813 43.05 48.44 45.30
N SER A 814 43.28 47.60 44.29
CA SER A 814 43.20 48.00 42.88
C SER A 814 41.77 48.25 42.40
N SER A 815 40.78 47.62 43.02
CA SER A 815 39.35 47.78 42.72
C SER A 815 38.58 48.51 43.84
N PHE A 816 39.27 48.94 44.89
CA PHE A 816 38.68 49.56 46.08
C PHE A 816 37.89 50.83 45.75
N GLY A 817 36.63 50.87 46.20
CA GLY A 817 35.69 51.96 45.98
C GLY A 817 34.95 51.90 44.65
N ASN A 818 35.16 50.87 43.82
CA ASN A 818 34.36 50.66 42.63
C ASN A 818 33.08 49.87 42.97
N PRO A 819 31.90 50.28 42.47
CA PRO A 819 30.73 49.43 42.48
C PRO A 819 30.95 48.23 41.56
N CYS A 820 30.39 47.08 41.91
CA CYS A 820 30.41 45.91 41.05
C CYS A 820 29.69 46.20 39.72
N PRO A 821 30.20 45.71 38.57
CA PRO A 821 29.52 45.88 37.29
C PRO A 821 28.14 45.24 37.34
N VAL A 822 27.13 45.99 36.94
CA VAL A 822 25.83 45.46 36.50
C VAL A 822 25.95 45.25 34.99
N LEU A 823 25.71 44.02 34.53
CA LEU A 823 25.51 43.75 33.09
C LEU A 823 24.25 44.47 32.61
#